data_AF-A0A536MXX3-F1
#
_entry.id   AF-A0A536MXX3-F1
#
_cell.length_a   1.000
_cell.length_b   1.000
_cell.length_c   1.000
_cell.angle_alpha   90.00
_cell.angle_beta   90.00
_cell.angle_gamma   90.00
#
_symmetry.space_group_name_H-M   'P 1'
#
loop_
_entity.id
_entity.type
_entity.pdbx_description
1 polymer ?
#
loop_
_entity_poly.entity_id
_entity_poly.type
_entity_poly.pdbx_seq_one_letter_code
_entity_poly.pdbx_strand_id
1 'polypeptide(L)'
;MAHPRKAYPALVAALLLAGLVQLEMPTPAHAAPSATGGVTLDGYGGIHPFGGLNLNTASAPYWSGFDIARAVVLRQDGSGGWTLDGYGGIHAFGAAPAIQTPAYWGWDIARAFVVTSRDANGVLDGRQGYVLDGYGGAHPWGGAPALSAPYPGRDVTRGLEVHFDGTGKPDGGWSMDWRGRITAFGAAPVLPATGLPRAPIFQQLHGTASGGYVVPKWGVITTYGSGISPSWSGYSDWGSWDILRDLVLVNPSNPSPTAQPSSAAAASTYQAWLRPHGGVVLDGWGGLHMFGGMVLNQAGVPYWPNFDVARAVTVRTDASGGWILDAWGGIHAFGAAPTITSPGYWPNWFIARAMVVTSKDSDGQLDGRQGYLMDGWGGVHPWGGAPTLTGAPYTPYQDVARGLEIHYAANGVPDGGWAMDRWGRVTAFGAAAPLTVGGLPSSPVMQQLHAVGGGGFALAKWGSISAYGSISPYWAGYADWGAWDILRDLVLVDPTNPSPGAQPISGGASGRLSGAVNLQYTISDRLIAQSHNLDCESAALRMALFVPGTNASENWILAQMGADLRRAVMDQFGDVLRWGDPYATFVGNVNGLEYNGTGYGVYYPPIAMAAGRAGRSTLAKEGWNPHDLYVEVASGNPAVVWVPVYGYWQTAMRTWTAWDGRQIRYTLVEHAMTLIGVNAAARTVTLNDPNRGYVRT
;
A
#
# COMPACT_ATOMS: atom_id res chain seq x y z
N MET A 1 -54.46 -66.59 18.25
CA MET A 1 -55.52 -65.72 17.67
C MET A 1 -54.90 -64.95 16.53
N ALA A 2 -55.18 -65.39 15.31
CA ALA A 2 -54.64 -64.86 14.07
C ALA A 2 -55.81 -64.63 13.12
N HIS A 3 -55.91 -63.45 12.51
CA HIS A 3 -55.96 -63.25 11.05
C HIS A 3 -56.35 -61.81 10.66
N PRO A 4 -56.02 -61.38 9.42
CA PRO A 4 -55.85 -60.00 8.95
C PRO A 4 -56.93 -59.61 7.92
N ARG A 5 -56.63 -58.61 7.04
CA ARG A 5 -57.27 -58.18 5.75
C ARG A 5 -57.94 -56.80 5.87
N LYS A 6 -57.99 -55.91 4.86
CA LYS A 6 -57.72 -55.94 3.40
C LYS A 6 -57.71 -54.50 2.83
N ALA A 7 -57.41 -54.40 1.53
CA ALA A 7 -57.11 -53.23 0.70
C ALA A 7 -58.27 -52.28 0.27
N TYR A 8 -57.85 -51.16 -0.33
CA TYR A 8 -58.49 -50.04 -1.07
C TYR A 8 -59.72 -50.36 -1.97
N PRO A 9 -60.55 -49.35 -2.37
CA PRO A 9 -60.31 -48.63 -3.65
C PRO A 9 -60.76 -47.15 -3.70
N ALA A 10 -60.52 -46.53 -4.86
CA ALA A 10 -60.68 -45.11 -5.21
C ALA A 10 -62.07 -44.71 -5.78
N LEU A 11 -62.24 -43.38 -5.90
CA LEU A 11 -62.90 -42.60 -6.98
C LEU A 11 -64.40 -42.20 -6.87
N VAL A 12 -64.59 -40.85 -6.93
CA VAL A 12 -65.58 -40.05 -7.70
C VAL A 12 -66.64 -39.22 -6.93
N ALA A 13 -66.62 -37.93 -7.30
CA ALA A 13 -67.68 -36.90 -7.34
C ALA A 13 -68.12 -36.17 -6.06
N ALA A 14 -67.78 -34.87 -6.02
CA ALA A 14 -68.71 -33.82 -5.60
C ALA A 14 -68.39 -32.51 -6.36
N LEU A 15 -69.30 -32.08 -7.24
CA LEU A 15 -69.35 -30.73 -7.79
C LEU A 15 -70.27 -29.85 -6.93
N LEU A 16 -69.83 -28.59 -6.79
CA LEU A 16 -70.61 -27.34 -6.66
C LEU A 16 -71.42 -27.07 -5.38
N LEU A 17 -70.95 -26.09 -4.60
CA LEU A 17 -71.51 -24.73 -4.57
C LEU A 17 -70.61 -23.82 -3.72
N ALA A 18 -69.91 -22.86 -4.34
CA ALA A 18 -69.38 -21.69 -3.62
C ALA A 18 -69.49 -20.48 -4.55
N GLY A 19 -70.35 -19.55 -4.14
CA GLY A 19 -70.69 -18.34 -4.90
C GLY A 19 -69.54 -17.35 -4.99
N LEU A 20 -69.56 -16.65 -6.12
CA LEU A 20 -68.81 -15.45 -6.48
C LEU A 20 -68.67 -14.42 -5.34
N VAL A 21 -67.42 -14.17 -4.93
CA VAL A 21 -66.85 -12.82 -4.89
C VAL A 21 -65.43 -12.96 -5.44
N GLN A 22 -65.25 -12.73 -6.74
CA GLN A 22 -63.92 -12.50 -7.30
C GLN A 22 -63.48 -11.12 -6.80
N LEU A 23 -62.58 -11.10 -5.81
CA LEU A 23 -61.70 -9.95 -5.63
C LEU A 23 -60.89 -9.85 -6.93
N GLU A 24 -61.10 -8.77 -7.68
CA GLU A 24 -60.23 -8.37 -8.77
C GLU A 24 -58.82 -8.19 -8.19
N MET A 25 -58.01 -9.24 -8.27
CA MET A 25 -56.58 -9.10 -8.11
C MET A 25 -56.08 -8.29 -9.31
N PRO A 26 -55.30 -7.22 -9.13
CA PRO A 26 -54.69 -6.53 -10.25
C PRO A 26 -53.89 -7.57 -11.05
N THR A 27 -54.40 -7.84 -12.24
CA THR A 27 -53.72 -8.64 -13.24
C THR A 27 -52.46 -7.86 -13.62
N PRO A 28 -51.24 -8.44 -13.52
CA PRO A 28 -50.11 -7.82 -14.18
C PRO A 28 -50.43 -7.79 -15.67
N ALA A 29 -50.53 -6.58 -16.22
CA ALA A 29 -50.80 -6.35 -17.63
C ALA A 29 -49.71 -7.07 -18.46
N HIS A 30 -50.06 -8.18 -19.09
CA HIS A 30 -49.29 -8.74 -20.18
C HIS A 30 -49.66 -7.99 -21.47
N ALA A 31 -48.75 -7.18 -22.00
CA ALA A 31 -48.52 -7.02 -23.44
C ALA A 31 -47.32 -6.10 -23.76
N ALA A 32 -46.12 -6.69 -23.81
CA ALA A 32 -45.16 -6.44 -24.88
C ALA A 32 -44.33 -7.74 -25.07
N PRO A 33 -44.11 -8.22 -26.31
CA PRO A 33 -43.30 -9.41 -26.53
C PRO A 33 -41.84 -9.13 -26.14
N SER A 34 -41.42 -9.75 -25.05
CA SER A 34 -40.06 -10.24 -24.77
C SER A 34 -38.87 -9.38 -25.26
N ALA A 35 -38.66 -8.21 -24.65
CA ALA A 35 -37.29 -7.71 -24.52
C ALA A 35 -36.63 -8.50 -23.38
N THR A 36 -35.83 -9.50 -23.71
CA THR A 36 -35.00 -10.23 -22.75
C THR A 36 -33.58 -9.67 -22.82
N GLY A 37 -32.94 -9.40 -21.68
CA GLY A 37 -31.59 -8.84 -21.67
C GLY A 37 -31.43 -7.71 -20.66
N GLY A 38 -30.77 -6.63 -21.06
CA GLY A 38 -30.49 -5.51 -20.18
C GLY A 38 -29.63 -4.43 -20.80
N VAL A 39 -29.06 -3.59 -19.94
CA VAL A 39 -28.18 -2.47 -20.28
C VAL A 39 -27.01 -2.46 -19.32
N THR A 40 -25.81 -2.23 -19.84
CA THR A 40 -24.67 -1.81 -19.02
C THR A 40 -24.44 -0.30 -19.16
N LEU A 41 -24.07 0.32 -18.05
CA LEU A 41 -23.62 1.71 -17.97
C LEU A 41 -22.13 1.73 -17.70
N ASP A 42 -21.36 2.43 -18.53
CA ASP A 42 -19.95 2.72 -18.27
C ASP A 42 -19.74 4.06 -17.55
N GLY A 43 -18.56 4.28 -16.96
CA GLY A 43 -18.22 5.45 -16.17
C GLY A 43 -18.21 6.76 -16.94
N TYR A 44 -18.12 6.72 -18.26
CA TYR A 44 -18.23 7.90 -19.12
C TYR A 44 -19.68 8.16 -19.55
N GLY A 45 -20.65 7.38 -19.08
CA GLY A 45 -22.07 7.54 -19.41
C GLY A 45 -22.51 6.76 -20.64
N GLY A 46 -21.64 5.96 -21.25
CA GLY A 46 -22.03 5.09 -22.35
C GLY A 46 -23.05 4.04 -21.92
N ILE A 47 -24.11 3.93 -22.70
CA ILE A 47 -25.24 3.02 -22.48
C ILE A 47 -25.18 1.92 -23.54
N HIS A 48 -25.06 0.66 -23.11
CA HIS A 48 -24.87 -0.48 -24.02
C HIS A 48 -25.99 -1.53 -23.82
N PRO A 49 -27.06 -1.48 -24.64
CA PRO A 49 -28.12 -2.48 -24.61
C PRO A 49 -27.64 -3.86 -25.10
N PHE A 50 -28.13 -4.92 -24.47
CA PHE A 50 -27.86 -6.30 -24.84
C PHE A 50 -29.10 -7.20 -24.74
N GLY A 51 -28.97 -8.44 -25.21
CA GLY A 51 -30.00 -9.47 -25.19
C GLY A 51 -31.07 -9.33 -26.27
N GLY A 52 -30.99 -8.28 -27.10
CA GLY A 52 -32.03 -7.91 -28.06
C GLY A 52 -32.95 -6.80 -27.58
N LEU A 53 -32.65 -6.17 -26.43
CA LEU A 53 -33.34 -4.99 -25.94
C LEU A 53 -33.21 -3.83 -26.95
N ASN A 54 -34.34 -3.37 -27.48
CA ASN A 54 -34.40 -2.13 -28.25
C ASN A 54 -34.64 -0.96 -27.29
N LEU A 55 -33.58 -0.18 -27.01
CA LEU A 55 -33.63 0.98 -26.13
C LEU A 55 -33.40 2.26 -26.93
N ASN A 56 -34.29 3.23 -26.77
CA ASN A 56 -34.07 4.58 -27.28
C ASN A 56 -33.04 5.31 -26.42
N THR A 57 -31.80 5.39 -26.90
CA THR A 57 -30.68 6.09 -26.26
C THR A 57 -30.47 7.52 -26.77
N ALA A 58 -31.45 8.09 -27.48
CA ALA A 58 -31.33 9.45 -28.01
C ALA A 58 -31.03 10.46 -26.89
N SER A 59 -30.05 11.33 -27.10
CA SER A 59 -29.63 12.36 -26.13
C SER A 59 -29.08 11.80 -24.80
N ALA A 60 -28.67 10.53 -24.75
CA ALA A 60 -27.96 10.00 -23.58
C ALA A 60 -26.68 10.83 -23.32
N PRO A 61 -26.43 11.25 -22.06
CA PRO A 61 -25.25 12.04 -21.74
C PRO A 61 -23.98 11.20 -21.87
N TYR A 62 -22.89 11.86 -22.26
CA TYR A 62 -21.56 11.24 -22.34
C TYR A 62 -20.49 12.22 -21.86
N TRP A 63 -19.72 11.81 -20.86
CA TRP A 63 -18.66 12.58 -20.22
C TRP A 63 -17.30 12.06 -20.67
N SER A 64 -16.83 12.57 -21.81
CA SER A 64 -15.59 12.10 -22.43
C SER A 64 -14.39 12.20 -21.48
N GLY A 65 -13.80 11.05 -21.16
CA GLY A 65 -12.62 10.95 -20.29
C GLY A 65 -12.89 11.26 -18.81
N PHE A 66 -14.14 11.47 -18.40
CA PHE A 66 -14.50 11.78 -17.02
C PHE A 66 -15.41 10.72 -16.43
N ASP A 67 -14.83 9.89 -15.57
CA ASP A 67 -15.50 8.79 -14.90
C ASP A 67 -16.45 9.29 -13.80
N ILE A 68 -17.66 9.65 -14.21
CA ILE A 68 -18.64 10.31 -13.35
C ILE A 68 -20.03 9.68 -13.40
N ALA A 69 -20.36 8.83 -14.38
CA ALA A 69 -21.64 8.12 -14.36
C ALA A 69 -21.67 7.12 -13.18
N ARG A 70 -22.83 6.92 -12.54
CA ARG A 70 -22.94 6.06 -11.34
C ARG A 70 -24.05 5.03 -11.43
N ALA A 71 -25.22 5.41 -11.94
CA ALA A 71 -26.38 4.51 -12.02
C ALA A 71 -27.25 4.82 -13.25
N VAL A 72 -28.04 3.85 -13.70
CA VAL A 72 -29.04 4.01 -14.76
C VAL A 72 -30.37 3.41 -14.34
N VAL A 73 -31.47 4.06 -14.70
CA VAL A 73 -32.84 3.52 -14.53
C VAL A 73 -33.55 3.58 -15.87
N LEU A 74 -34.16 2.47 -16.27
CA LEU A 74 -34.80 2.32 -17.58
C LEU A 74 -36.32 2.35 -17.47
N ARG A 75 -36.99 2.93 -18.46
CA ARG A 75 -38.41 2.68 -18.69
C ARG A 75 -38.56 1.28 -19.29
N GLN A 76 -39.46 0.47 -18.73
CA GLN A 76 -39.61 -0.94 -19.12
C GLN A 76 -40.15 -1.12 -20.55
N ASP A 77 -40.71 -0.07 -21.14
CA ASP A 77 -41.18 -0.02 -22.53
C ASP A 77 -40.06 0.23 -23.56
N GLY A 78 -38.81 0.42 -23.12
CA GLY A 78 -37.66 0.71 -23.98
C GLY A 78 -37.61 2.14 -24.54
N SER A 79 -38.55 3.01 -24.14
CA SER A 79 -38.68 4.36 -24.70
C SER A 79 -37.59 5.35 -24.23
N GLY A 80 -36.82 5.01 -23.19
CA GLY A 80 -35.74 5.83 -22.65
C GLY A 80 -35.44 5.51 -21.19
N GLY A 81 -34.80 6.44 -20.49
CA GLY A 81 -34.47 6.30 -19.08
C GLY A 81 -33.73 7.52 -18.52
N TRP A 82 -33.06 7.30 -17.40
CA TRP A 82 -32.26 8.30 -16.71
C TRP A 82 -30.91 7.75 -16.32
N THR A 83 -29.88 8.60 -16.36
CA THR A 83 -28.57 8.31 -15.76
C THR A 83 -28.30 9.27 -14.61
N LEU A 84 -27.55 8.80 -13.62
CA LEU A 84 -27.06 9.58 -12.49
C LEU A 84 -25.55 9.81 -12.65
N ASP A 85 -25.13 11.06 -12.49
CA ASP A 85 -23.71 11.41 -12.32
C ASP A 85 -23.30 11.45 -10.83
N GLY A 86 -22.01 11.36 -10.57
CA GLY A 86 -21.43 11.31 -9.23
C GLY A 86 -21.60 12.60 -8.43
N TYR A 87 -21.94 13.71 -9.07
CA TYR A 87 -22.25 14.96 -8.36
C TYR A 87 -23.73 15.04 -7.95
N GLY A 88 -24.56 14.09 -8.39
CA GLY A 88 -25.98 13.99 -8.07
C GLY A 88 -26.90 14.35 -9.24
N GLY A 89 -26.36 14.81 -10.37
CA GLY A 89 -27.15 15.20 -11.53
C GLY A 89 -27.88 14.01 -12.16
N ILE A 90 -29.19 14.17 -12.40
CA ILE A 90 -30.01 13.17 -13.10
C ILE A 90 -30.28 13.66 -14.52
N HIS A 91 -29.97 12.83 -15.51
CA HIS A 91 -30.03 13.17 -16.93
C HIS A 91 -30.98 12.23 -17.66
N ALA A 92 -32.06 12.78 -18.21
CA ALA A 92 -33.02 12.01 -18.99
C ALA A 92 -32.51 11.75 -20.42
N PHE A 93 -32.86 10.59 -20.97
CA PHE A 93 -32.60 10.23 -22.35
C PHE A 93 -33.80 9.52 -22.99
N GLY A 94 -33.83 9.49 -24.32
CA GLY A 94 -34.96 8.99 -25.10
C GLY A 94 -36.20 9.84 -24.88
N ALA A 95 -37.33 9.19 -24.60
CA ALA A 95 -38.61 9.83 -24.31
C ALA A 95 -38.89 9.99 -22.80
N ALA A 96 -37.89 9.72 -21.94
CA ALA A 96 -38.07 9.87 -20.50
C ALA A 96 -38.28 11.35 -20.12
N PRO A 97 -39.27 11.67 -19.25
CA PRO A 97 -39.44 13.02 -18.73
C PRO A 97 -38.21 13.50 -17.95
N ALA A 98 -37.88 14.79 -18.00
CA ALA A 98 -36.79 15.35 -17.21
C ALA A 98 -37.10 15.24 -15.70
N ILE A 99 -36.12 14.78 -14.91
CA ILE A 99 -36.18 14.80 -13.45
C ILE A 99 -35.35 15.99 -12.97
N GLN A 100 -35.94 16.84 -12.12
CA GLN A 100 -35.18 17.89 -11.45
C GLN A 100 -34.30 17.24 -10.39
N THR A 101 -32.98 17.40 -10.53
CA THR A 101 -31.98 16.91 -9.58
C THR A 101 -32.32 17.32 -8.15
N PRO A 102 -32.56 16.37 -7.23
CA PRO A 102 -32.99 16.69 -5.87
C PRO A 102 -31.84 17.08 -4.94
N ALA A 103 -30.63 16.63 -5.23
CA ALA A 103 -29.43 16.95 -4.49
C ALA A 103 -28.24 17.01 -5.45
N TYR A 104 -27.41 18.04 -5.28
CA TYR A 104 -26.20 18.23 -6.07
C TYR A 104 -25.06 18.67 -5.14
N TRP A 105 -24.00 17.88 -5.07
CA TRP A 105 -22.93 18.08 -4.08
C TRP A 105 -21.72 18.81 -4.65
N GLY A 106 -21.52 18.81 -5.97
CA GLY A 106 -20.33 19.39 -6.61
C GLY A 106 -19.04 18.60 -6.39
N TRP A 107 -19.12 17.42 -5.78
CA TRP A 107 -18.03 16.44 -5.67
C TRP A 107 -18.61 15.03 -5.77
N ASP A 108 -17.77 14.05 -6.08
CA ASP A 108 -18.20 12.69 -6.43
C ASP A 108 -18.66 11.88 -5.21
N ILE A 109 -19.97 11.91 -4.92
CA ILE A 109 -20.58 11.23 -3.79
C ILE A 109 -21.93 10.57 -4.08
N ALA A 110 -22.61 10.90 -5.17
CA ALA A 110 -23.81 10.18 -5.56
C ALA A 110 -23.45 8.75 -5.97
N ARG A 111 -24.28 7.76 -5.63
CA ARG A 111 -23.96 6.33 -5.84
C ARG A 111 -25.08 5.58 -6.54
N ALA A 112 -26.33 5.77 -6.14
CA ALA A 112 -27.48 5.12 -6.76
C ALA A 112 -28.68 6.07 -6.80
N PHE A 113 -29.68 5.74 -7.60
CA PHE A 113 -30.99 6.38 -7.51
C PHE A 113 -32.08 5.39 -7.92
N VAL A 114 -33.28 5.60 -7.38
CA VAL A 114 -34.45 4.76 -7.65
C VAL A 114 -35.60 5.65 -8.05
N VAL A 115 -36.22 5.38 -9.19
CA VAL A 115 -37.49 6.00 -9.61
C VAL A 115 -38.63 5.11 -9.15
N THR A 116 -39.59 5.66 -8.41
CA THR A 116 -40.67 4.89 -7.77
C THR A 116 -42.04 5.14 -8.37
N SER A 117 -42.26 6.28 -9.02
CA SER A 117 -43.55 6.62 -9.63
C SER A 117 -43.76 5.96 -10.99
N ARG A 118 -45.03 5.61 -11.25
CA ARG A 118 -45.48 4.98 -12.50
C ARG A 118 -46.64 5.74 -13.12
N ASP A 119 -46.72 5.74 -14.45
CA ASP A 119 -47.86 6.23 -15.20
C ASP A 119 -49.05 5.25 -15.14
N ALA A 120 -50.15 5.60 -15.79
CA ALA A 120 -51.37 4.79 -15.82
C ALA A 120 -51.18 3.38 -16.42
N ASN A 121 -50.11 3.17 -17.20
CA ASN A 121 -49.76 1.89 -17.80
C ASN A 121 -48.72 1.12 -16.97
N GLY A 122 -48.35 1.63 -15.79
CA GLY A 122 -47.37 1.01 -14.91
C GLY A 122 -45.91 1.25 -15.33
N VAL A 123 -45.63 2.14 -16.29
CA VAL A 123 -44.27 2.47 -16.73
C VAL A 123 -43.70 3.59 -15.86
N LEU A 124 -42.41 3.53 -15.54
CA LEU A 124 -41.75 4.59 -14.76
C LEU A 124 -41.84 5.96 -15.45
N ASP A 125 -42.24 6.98 -14.70
CA ASP A 125 -42.50 8.33 -15.23
C ASP A 125 -41.67 9.45 -14.58
N GLY A 126 -40.81 9.12 -13.61
CA GLY A 126 -39.85 10.06 -13.02
C GLY A 126 -40.42 11.05 -12.01
N ARG A 127 -41.74 11.07 -11.78
CA ARG A 127 -42.38 12.02 -10.84
C ARG A 127 -41.88 11.88 -9.39
N GLN A 128 -41.46 10.70 -8.93
CA GLN A 128 -41.01 10.44 -7.56
C GLN A 128 -39.85 9.44 -7.50
N GLY A 129 -39.02 9.56 -6.46
CA GLY A 129 -37.95 8.63 -6.17
C GLY A 129 -36.93 9.12 -5.14
N TYR A 130 -35.75 8.50 -5.12
CA TYR A 130 -34.66 8.76 -4.18
C TYR A 130 -33.29 8.78 -4.85
N VAL A 131 -32.40 9.71 -4.47
CA VAL A 131 -30.96 9.65 -4.79
C VAL A 131 -30.20 9.21 -3.53
N LEU A 132 -29.28 8.26 -3.67
CA LEU A 132 -28.40 7.78 -2.62
C LEU A 132 -27.03 8.44 -2.73
N ASP A 133 -26.55 9.00 -1.63
CA ASP A 133 -25.16 9.40 -1.47
C ASP A 133 -24.30 8.28 -0.84
N GLY A 134 -22.98 8.37 -1.00
CA GLY A 134 -22.04 7.38 -0.48
C GLY A 134 -21.96 7.31 1.05
N TYR A 135 -22.47 8.33 1.76
CA TYR A 135 -22.55 8.33 3.23
C TYR A 135 -23.78 7.59 3.74
N GLY A 136 -24.71 7.21 2.85
CA GLY A 136 -25.95 6.50 3.15
C GLY A 136 -27.20 7.38 3.16
N GLY A 137 -27.09 8.67 2.86
CA GLY A 137 -28.23 9.58 2.78
C GLY A 137 -29.11 9.26 1.57
N ALA A 138 -30.39 8.98 1.80
CA ALA A 138 -31.40 8.81 0.76
C ALA A 138 -32.24 10.10 0.63
N HIS A 139 -32.10 10.80 -0.50
CA HIS A 139 -32.66 12.12 -0.77
C HIS A 139 -33.92 11.99 -1.64
N PRO A 140 -35.13 12.15 -1.06
CA PRO A 140 -36.38 12.00 -1.80
C PRO A 140 -36.67 13.18 -2.73
N TRP A 141 -37.42 12.93 -3.81
CA TRP A 141 -38.00 13.99 -4.64
C TRP A 141 -39.48 13.74 -4.97
N GLY A 142 -40.15 14.77 -5.47
CA GLY A 142 -41.50 14.62 -6.02
C GLY A 142 -42.61 14.29 -5.02
N GLY A 143 -42.32 14.41 -3.72
CA GLY A 143 -43.22 13.99 -2.64
C GLY A 143 -43.06 12.53 -2.21
N ALA A 144 -41.96 11.87 -2.61
CA ALA A 144 -41.60 10.56 -2.08
C ALA A 144 -41.48 10.62 -0.52
N PRO A 145 -41.99 9.63 0.22
CA PRO A 145 -41.90 9.59 1.68
C PRO A 145 -40.43 9.60 2.17
N ALA A 146 -40.15 10.23 3.30
CA ALA A 146 -38.82 10.12 3.90
C ALA A 146 -38.53 8.67 4.33
N LEU A 147 -37.34 8.16 4.02
CA LEU A 147 -36.88 6.82 4.38
C LEU A 147 -35.72 6.92 5.38
N SER A 148 -35.78 6.15 6.47
CA SER A 148 -34.72 6.07 7.47
C SER A 148 -33.64 5.05 7.06
N ALA A 149 -32.95 5.32 5.95
CA ALA A 149 -31.88 4.45 5.46
C ALA A 149 -30.66 4.47 6.42
N PRO A 150 -29.85 3.38 6.47
CA PRO A 150 -28.61 3.37 7.23
C PRO A 150 -27.64 4.47 6.79
N TYR A 151 -27.07 5.19 7.76
CA TYR A 151 -26.13 6.29 7.52
C TYR A 151 -24.76 6.02 8.17
N PRO A 152 -23.84 5.30 7.49
CA PRO A 152 -22.48 5.06 7.99
C PRO A 152 -21.64 6.33 8.21
N GLY A 153 -22.00 7.46 7.59
CA GLY A 153 -21.28 8.73 7.72
C GLY A 153 -19.90 8.77 7.04
N ARG A 154 -19.62 7.81 6.15
CA ARG A 154 -18.40 7.69 5.36
C ARG A 154 -18.75 7.13 3.98
N ASP A 155 -17.94 7.40 2.96
CA ASP A 155 -18.23 6.99 1.57
C ASP A 155 -18.03 5.48 1.34
N VAL A 156 -19.02 4.70 1.78
CA VAL A 156 -19.02 3.23 1.71
C VAL A 156 -20.32 2.66 1.17
N THR A 157 -21.40 3.43 1.15
CA THR A 157 -22.69 2.99 0.62
C THR A 157 -22.63 3.00 -0.91
N ARG A 158 -23.21 1.99 -1.57
CA ARG A 158 -23.12 1.80 -3.02
C ARG A 158 -24.49 1.55 -3.66
N GLY A 159 -25.29 0.65 -3.11
CA GLY A 159 -26.62 0.33 -3.65
C GLY A 159 -27.79 0.78 -2.77
N LEU A 160 -28.92 1.11 -3.39
CA LEU A 160 -30.21 1.38 -2.75
C LEU A 160 -31.33 0.75 -3.57
N GLU A 161 -32.21 0.02 -2.91
CA GLU A 161 -33.47 -0.48 -3.48
C GLU A 161 -34.65 -0.17 -2.56
N VAL A 162 -35.84 0.04 -3.13
CA VAL A 162 -37.03 0.52 -2.41
C VAL A 162 -38.08 -0.58 -2.28
N HIS A 163 -38.55 -0.79 -1.05
CA HIS A 163 -39.70 -1.64 -0.73
C HIS A 163 -40.98 -0.81 -0.73
N PHE A 164 -42.07 -1.43 -1.17
CA PHE A 164 -43.39 -0.81 -1.26
C PHE A 164 -44.39 -1.57 -0.39
N ASP A 165 -45.28 -0.84 0.27
CA ASP A 165 -46.39 -1.43 1.01
C ASP A 165 -47.45 -2.03 0.07
N GLY A 166 -48.49 -2.66 0.64
CA GLY A 166 -49.60 -3.25 -0.12
C GLY A 166 -50.44 -2.25 -0.94
N THR A 167 -50.22 -0.94 -0.76
CA THR A 167 -50.87 0.13 -1.53
C THR A 167 -49.96 0.70 -2.62
N GLY A 168 -48.72 0.21 -2.74
CA GLY A 168 -47.73 0.68 -3.71
C GLY A 168 -46.97 1.94 -3.26
N LYS A 169 -46.96 2.26 -1.96
CA LYS A 169 -46.22 3.40 -1.41
C LYS A 169 -44.87 2.95 -0.83
N PRO A 170 -43.76 3.69 -1.07
CA PRO A 170 -42.49 3.42 -0.41
C PRO A 170 -42.61 3.43 1.12
N ASP A 171 -42.17 2.36 1.77
CA ASP A 171 -42.24 2.18 3.24
C ASP A 171 -40.92 1.64 3.84
N GLY A 172 -39.90 1.43 3.02
CA GLY A 172 -38.60 0.91 3.43
C GLY A 172 -37.71 0.59 2.22
N GLY A 173 -36.69 -0.22 2.45
CA GLY A 173 -35.82 -0.67 1.38
C GLY A 173 -34.57 -1.39 1.87
N TRP A 174 -33.59 -1.48 0.99
CA TRP A 174 -32.31 -2.12 1.22
C TRP A 174 -31.17 -1.21 0.79
N SER A 175 -30.19 -1.02 1.66
CA SER A 175 -28.93 -0.36 1.32
C SER A 175 -27.81 -1.39 1.27
N MET A 176 -26.91 -1.28 0.31
CA MET A 176 -25.73 -2.14 0.19
C MET A 176 -24.46 -1.31 0.31
N ASP A 177 -23.51 -1.76 1.12
CA ASP A 177 -22.17 -1.19 1.14
C ASP A 177 -21.27 -1.75 0.02
N TRP A 178 -20.15 -1.09 -0.24
CA TRP A 178 -19.11 -1.51 -1.19
C TRP A 178 -18.54 -2.91 -0.96
N ARG A 179 -18.77 -3.53 0.21
CA ARG A 179 -18.38 -4.92 0.54
C ARG A 179 -19.51 -5.93 0.36
N GLY A 180 -20.66 -5.51 -0.16
CA GLY A 180 -21.80 -6.38 -0.43
C GLY A 180 -22.65 -6.66 0.80
N ARG A 181 -22.45 -5.94 1.92
CA ARG A 181 -23.34 -6.06 3.08
C ARG A 181 -24.63 -5.31 2.80
N ILE A 182 -25.72 -6.07 2.73
CA ILE A 182 -27.06 -5.52 2.52
C ILE A 182 -27.76 -5.37 3.88
N THR A 183 -28.29 -4.17 4.14
CA THR A 183 -29.06 -3.84 5.35
C THR A 183 -30.47 -3.44 4.94
N ALA A 184 -31.48 -4.16 5.45
CA ALA A 184 -32.88 -3.78 5.29
C ALA A 184 -33.24 -2.64 6.25
N PHE A 185 -34.15 -1.76 5.84
CA PHE A 185 -34.66 -0.66 6.67
C PHE A 185 -36.15 -0.41 6.39
N GLY A 186 -36.82 0.29 7.30
CA GLY A 186 -38.27 0.49 7.25
C GLY A 186 -39.02 -0.84 7.39
N ALA A 187 -40.07 -1.02 6.61
CA ALA A 187 -40.87 -2.26 6.59
C ALA A 187 -40.30 -3.36 5.67
N ALA A 188 -39.15 -3.12 5.03
CA ALA A 188 -38.56 -4.08 4.11
C ALA A 188 -38.10 -5.36 4.85
N PRO A 189 -38.43 -6.56 4.34
CA PRO A 189 -37.93 -7.81 4.91
C PRO A 189 -36.43 -7.97 4.66
N VAL A 190 -35.73 -8.77 5.47
CA VAL A 190 -34.33 -9.11 5.18
C VAL A 190 -34.25 -9.92 3.88
N LEU A 191 -33.38 -9.53 2.94
CA LEU A 191 -33.18 -10.30 1.71
C LEU A 191 -32.46 -11.63 1.99
N PRO A 192 -32.79 -12.71 1.26
CA PRO A 192 -32.12 -14.00 1.37
C PRO A 192 -30.73 -14.02 0.70
N ALA A 193 -30.08 -12.86 0.54
CA ALA A 193 -28.77 -12.70 -0.07
C ALA A 193 -27.66 -13.20 0.87
N THR A 194 -27.55 -14.52 1.02
CA THR A 194 -26.51 -15.16 1.81
C THR A 194 -25.33 -15.56 0.91
N GLY A 195 -24.10 -15.52 1.46
CA GLY A 195 -22.90 -15.96 0.75
C GLY A 195 -22.33 -14.97 -0.27
N LEU A 196 -22.79 -13.71 -0.32
CA LEU A 196 -22.10 -12.67 -1.06
C LEU A 196 -20.65 -12.53 -0.53
N PRO A 197 -19.64 -12.44 -1.41
CA PRO A 197 -18.27 -12.28 -0.95
C PRO A 197 -18.08 -10.92 -0.29
N ARG A 198 -17.24 -10.84 0.75
CA ARG A 198 -16.93 -9.59 1.46
C ARG A 198 -15.73 -8.88 0.82
N ALA A 199 -15.87 -8.52 -0.45
CA ALA A 199 -14.84 -7.83 -1.22
C ALA A 199 -15.30 -6.39 -1.53
N PRO A 200 -14.41 -5.39 -1.44
CA PRO A 200 -14.69 -3.96 -1.63
C PRO A 200 -14.94 -3.55 -3.10
N ILE A 201 -15.76 -4.32 -3.81
CA ILE A 201 -15.88 -4.29 -5.28
C ILE A 201 -17.29 -3.99 -5.77
N PHE A 202 -18.26 -3.87 -4.88
CA PHE A 202 -19.67 -3.70 -5.28
C PHE A 202 -20.01 -2.25 -5.58
N GLN A 203 -20.93 -2.08 -6.53
CA GLN A 203 -21.35 -0.78 -7.04
C GLN A 203 -22.85 -0.60 -6.98
N GLN A 204 -23.63 -1.61 -7.37
CA GLN A 204 -25.09 -1.52 -7.39
C GLN A 204 -25.76 -2.76 -6.80
N LEU A 205 -26.93 -2.53 -6.21
CA LEU A 205 -27.86 -3.55 -5.76
C LEU A 205 -29.09 -3.44 -6.64
N HIS A 206 -29.55 -4.55 -7.19
CA HIS A 206 -30.83 -4.65 -7.91
C HIS A 206 -31.62 -5.80 -7.33
N GLY A 207 -32.81 -5.58 -6.78
CA GLY A 207 -33.53 -6.69 -6.18
C GLY A 207 -34.87 -6.36 -5.55
N THR A 208 -35.63 -7.44 -5.34
CA THR A 208 -36.91 -7.43 -4.64
C THR A 208 -36.89 -8.47 -3.53
N ALA A 209 -37.96 -8.57 -2.73
CA ALA A 209 -38.06 -9.54 -1.65
C ALA A 209 -37.92 -11.02 -2.13
N SER A 210 -38.18 -11.33 -3.40
CA SER A 210 -38.11 -12.70 -3.95
C SER A 210 -36.77 -13.06 -4.61
N GLY A 211 -35.90 -12.09 -4.88
CA GLY A 211 -34.62 -12.31 -5.56
C GLY A 211 -34.04 -11.04 -6.18
N GLY A 212 -32.78 -11.12 -6.58
CA GLY A 212 -32.03 -9.97 -7.10
C GLY A 212 -30.60 -10.31 -7.45
N TYR A 213 -29.80 -9.29 -7.73
CA TYR A 213 -28.40 -9.41 -8.04
C TYR A 213 -27.63 -8.17 -7.59
N VAL A 214 -26.30 -8.32 -7.49
CA VAL A 214 -25.38 -7.24 -7.18
C VAL A 214 -24.38 -7.06 -8.32
N VAL A 215 -23.97 -5.82 -8.55
CA VAL A 215 -23.11 -5.42 -9.66
C VAL A 215 -21.74 -4.99 -9.13
N PRO A 216 -20.66 -5.75 -9.40
CA PRO A 216 -19.30 -5.35 -9.04
C PRO A 216 -18.56 -4.62 -10.17
N LYS A 217 -17.36 -4.09 -9.85
CA LYS A 217 -16.46 -3.27 -10.70
C LYS A 217 -16.05 -3.82 -12.08
N TRP A 218 -16.32 -5.08 -12.39
CA TRP A 218 -16.02 -5.70 -13.70
C TRP A 218 -17.24 -6.42 -14.30
N GLY A 219 -18.45 -6.08 -13.84
CA GLY A 219 -19.70 -6.57 -14.42
C GLY A 219 -20.07 -8.01 -14.11
N VAL A 220 -19.21 -8.80 -13.45
CA VAL A 220 -19.51 -10.20 -13.06
C VAL A 220 -20.58 -10.23 -11.96
N ILE A 221 -21.87 -10.23 -12.34
CA ILE A 221 -22.95 -10.11 -11.35
C ILE A 221 -23.06 -11.35 -10.48
N THR A 222 -23.50 -11.16 -9.24
CA THR A 222 -23.86 -12.27 -8.34
C THR A 222 -25.36 -12.22 -8.07
N THR A 223 -26.09 -13.25 -8.50
CA THR A 223 -27.55 -13.38 -8.29
C THR A 223 -27.86 -14.09 -6.97
N TYR A 224 -28.98 -13.74 -6.33
CA TYR A 224 -29.54 -14.42 -5.18
C TYR A 224 -31.05 -14.60 -5.35
N GLY A 225 -31.63 -15.61 -4.69
CA GLY A 225 -33.03 -16.00 -4.92
C GLY A 225 -33.20 -16.78 -6.24
N SER A 226 -34.39 -16.72 -6.84
CA SER A 226 -34.71 -17.40 -8.09
C SER A 226 -35.27 -16.43 -9.15
N GLY A 227 -35.26 -16.83 -10.42
CA GLY A 227 -35.94 -16.09 -11.49
C GLY A 227 -35.09 -15.08 -12.27
N ILE A 228 -33.75 -15.13 -12.16
CA ILE A 228 -32.85 -14.30 -12.98
C ILE A 228 -32.10 -15.17 -14.00
N SER A 229 -32.46 -15.00 -15.26
CA SER A 229 -31.87 -15.65 -16.43
C SER A 229 -32.00 -14.70 -17.62
N PRO A 230 -31.14 -13.68 -17.77
CA PRO A 230 -31.21 -12.78 -18.93
C PRO A 230 -30.65 -13.43 -20.21
N SER A 231 -30.97 -12.85 -21.36
CA SER A 231 -30.25 -13.11 -22.61
C SER A 231 -28.98 -12.27 -22.64
N TRP A 232 -27.82 -12.89 -22.78
CA TRP A 232 -26.52 -12.19 -22.80
C TRP A 232 -26.00 -11.83 -24.20
N SER A 233 -26.80 -12.05 -25.25
CA SER A 233 -26.38 -11.78 -26.63
C SER A 233 -25.97 -10.30 -26.81
N GLY A 234 -24.77 -10.02 -27.28
CA GLY A 234 -24.28 -8.64 -27.45
C GLY A 234 -23.86 -7.93 -26.15
N TYR A 235 -23.69 -8.64 -25.04
CA TYR A 235 -23.15 -8.07 -23.79
C TYR A 235 -21.75 -7.46 -24.02
N SER A 236 -21.57 -6.22 -23.56
CA SER A 236 -20.29 -5.51 -23.60
C SER A 236 -19.43 -5.84 -22.40
N ASP A 237 -18.19 -6.26 -22.67
CA ASP A 237 -17.16 -6.51 -21.67
C ASP A 237 -15.93 -5.63 -21.93
N TRP A 238 -15.35 -5.10 -20.87
CA TRP A 238 -14.17 -4.22 -20.90
C TRP A 238 -12.93 -4.87 -20.27
N GLY A 239 -12.97 -6.18 -19.99
CA GLY A 239 -11.85 -6.89 -19.40
C GLY A 239 -11.55 -6.42 -17.98
N SER A 240 -10.29 -6.12 -17.69
CA SER A 240 -9.85 -5.66 -16.35
C SER A 240 -10.09 -4.17 -16.09
N TRP A 241 -10.67 -3.44 -17.03
CA TRP A 241 -10.94 -2.01 -16.88
C TRP A 241 -12.12 -1.77 -15.92
N ASP A 242 -11.85 -1.16 -14.77
CA ASP A 242 -12.87 -0.69 -13.79
C ASP A 242 -13.62 0.52 -14.37
N ILE A 243 -14.54 0.25 -15.31
CA ILE A 243 -15.34 1.29 -15.98
C ILE A 243 -16.84 0.99 -15.95
N LEU A 244 -17.27 -0.27 -15.76
CA LEU A 244 -18.69 -0.56 -15.59
C LEU A 244 -19.16 0.09 -14.28
N ARG A 245 -20.33 0.72 -14.26
CA ARG A 245 -20.91 1.39 -13.08
C ARG A 245 -22.25 0.81 -12.68
N ASP A 246 -23.04 0.36 -13.65
CA ASP A 246 -24.33 -0.26 -13.42
C ASP A 246 -24.68 -1.30 -14.50
N LEU A 247 -25.56 -2.23 -14.16
CA LEU A 247 -26.14 -3.23 -15.05
C LEU A 247 -27.60 -3.43 -14.67
N VAL A 248 -28.51 -3.04 -15.56
CA VAL A 248 -29.96 -3.18 -15.35
C VAL A 248 -30.53 -4.26 -16.25
N LEU A 249 -31.18 -5.25 -15.66
CA LEU A 249 -31.86 -6.32 -16.40
C LEU A 249 -33.33 -5.96 -16.68
N VAL A 250 -33.78 -6.25 -17.91
CA VAL A 250 -35.17 -6.09 -18.33
C VAL A 250 -35.73 -7.47 -18.63
N ASN A 251 -36.81 -7.84 -17.94
CA ASN A 251 -37.47 -9.15 -18.03
C ASN A 251 -36.47 -10.33 -18.11
N PRO A 252 -35.74 -10.64 -17.02
CA PRO A 252 -34.66 -11.62 -17.01
C PRO A 252 -35.18 -13.06 -16.99
N SER A 253 -36.05 -13.43 -17.92
CA SER A 253 -36.61 -14.78 -18.06
C SER A 253 -36.24 -15.37 -19.43
N ASN A 254 -35.11 -16.07 -19.47
CA ASN A 254 -34.64 -16.81 -20.63
C ASN A 254 -34.84 -18.31 -20.38
N PRO A 255 -35.66 -19.01 -21.19
CA PRO A 255 -35.91 -20.44 -21.04
C PRO A 255 -34.68 -21.31 -21.35
N SER A 256 -33.62 -20.72 -21.91
CA SER A 256 -32.32 -21.35 -22.13
C SER A 256 -31.23 -20.55 -21.43
N PRO A 257 -31.05 -20.73 -20.10
CA PRO A 257 -30.05 -20.00 -19.33
C PRO A 257 -28.64 -20.17 -19.92
N THR A 258 -27.94 -19.05 -20.10
CA THR A 258 -26.53 -19.03 -20.52
C THR A 258 -25.69 -18.33 -19.47
N ALA A 259 -24.42 -18.73 -19.36
CA ALA A 259 -23.46 -18.03 -18.52
C ALA A 259 -23.20 -16.62 -19.07
N GLN A 260 -22.95 -15.67 -18.16
CA GLN A 260 -22.52 -14.34 -18.55
C GLN A 260 -21.19 -14.42 -19.34
N PRO A 261 -21.07 -13.77 -20.50
CA PRO A 261 -19.87 -13.84 -21.35
C PRO A 261 -18.78 -12.88 -20.88
N SER A 262 -18.41 -12.94 -19.59
CA SER A 262 -17.28 -12.16 -19.04
C SER A 262 -15.95 -12.72 -19.54
N SER A 263 -15.01 -11.87 -19.99
CA SER A 263 -13.68 -12.31 -20.40
C SER A 263 -12.85 -12.88 -19.24
N ALA A 264 -11.81 -13.62 -19.61
CA ALA A 264 -10.82 -14.13 -18.66
C ALA A 264 -10.13 -13.00 -17.86
N ALA A 265 -9.95 -11.81 -18.44
CA ALA A 265 -9.34 -10.67 -17.75
C ALA A 265 -10.26 -10.05 -16.68
N ALA A 266 -11.55 -9.92 -16.98
CA ALA A 266 -12.55 -9.50 -16.00
C ALA A 266 -12.68 -10.52 -14.87
N ALA A 267 -12.81 -11.80 -15.22
CA ALA A 267 -12.94 -12.89 -14.26
C ALA A 267 -11.70 -13.03 -13.35
N SER A 268 -10.49 -12.93 -13.89
CA SER A 268 -9.26 -13.03 -13.08
C SER A 268 -9.14 -11.88 -12.09
N THR A 269 -9.44 -10.65 -12.52
CA THR A 269 -9.40 -9.46 -11.66
C THR A 269 -10.46 -9.54 -10.57
N TYR A 270 -11.68 -9.95 -10.92
CA TYR A 270 -12.76 -10.20 -9.96
C TYR A 270 -12.32 -11.22 -8.89
N GLN A 271 -11.79 -12.37 -9.30
CA GLN A 271 -11.32 -13.41 -8.37
C GLN A 271 -10.17 -12.94 -7.48
N ALA A 272 -9.22 -12.15 -8.02
CA ALA A 272 -8.11 -11.59 -7.25
C ALA A 272 -8.59 -10.69 -6.10
N TRP A 273 -9.69 -9.97 -6.29
CA TRP A 273 -10.32 -9.18 -5.22
C TRP A 273 -11.18 -10.00 -4.27
N LEU A 274 -11.77 -11.11 -4.74
CA LEU A 274 -12.53 -12.01 -3.86
C LEU A 274 -11.64 -12.74 -2.86
N ARG A 275 -10.43 -13.09 -3.29
CA ARG A 275 -9.44 -13.81 -2.49
C ARG A 275 -8.05 -13.21 -2.74
N PRO A 276 -7.76 -12.04 -2.16
CA PRO A 276 -6.43 -11.45 -2.28
C PRO A 276 -5.40 -12.42 -1.71
N HIS A 277 -4.36 -12.71 -2.50
CA HIS A 277 -3.27 -13.60 -2.12
C HIS A 277 -1.96 -13.12 -2.75
N GLY A 278 -0.82 -13.51 -2.17
CA GLY A 278 0.50 -13.09 -2.62
C GLY A 278 1.10 -12.06 -1.69
N GLY A 279 1.50 -10.91 -2.21
CA GLY A 279 2.07 -9.87 -1.36
C GLY A 279 2.42 -8.59 -2.08
N VAL A 280 2.99 -7.67 -1.32
CA VAL A 280 3.40 -6.33 -1.74
C VAL A 280 4.81 -6.07 -1.27
N VAL A 281 5.66 -5.59 -2.15
CA VAL A 281 6.98 -5.08 -1.81
C VAL A 281 6.94 -3.56 -1.78
N LEU A 282 7.53 -2.96 -0.74
CA LEU A 282 7.77 -1.53 -0.62
C LEU A 282 9.22 -1.21 -0.99
N ASP A 283 9.41 -0.31 -1.96
CA ASP A 283 10.71 0.30 -2.23
C ASP A 283 10.94 1.57 -1.39
N GLY A 284 12.20 2.01 -1.29
CA GLY A 284 12.59 3.16 -0.48
C GLY A 284 12.03 4.49 -0.96
N TRP A 285 11.53 4.57 -2.20
CA TRP A 285 10.88 5.76 -2.75
C TRP A 285 9.37 5.77 -2.50
N GLY A 286 8.82 4.74 -1.84
CA GLY A 286 7.38 4.62 -1.56
C GLY A 286 6.61 3.82 -2.62
N GLY A 287 7.28 3.33 -3.66
CA GLY A 287 6.64 2.50 -4.68
C GLY A 287 6.21 1.14 -4.13
N LEU A 288 5.00 0.73 -4.50
CA LEU A 288 4.43 -0.57 -4.16
C LEU A 288 4.46 -1.51 -5.36
N HIS A 289 4.94 -2.73 -5.14
CA HIS A 289 5.11 -3.74 -6.20
C HIS A 289 4.41 -5.03 -5.77
N MET A 290 3.23 -5.27 -6.34
CA MET A 290 2.43 -6.46 -6.02
C MET A 290 2.97 -7.70 -6.72
N PHE A 291 2.81 -8.84 -6.07
CA PHE A 291 3.14 -10.15 -6.63
C PHE A 291 2.12 -11.21 -6.18
N GLY A 292 2.22 -12.40 -6.76
CA GLY A 292 1.31 -13.52 -6.51
C GLY A 292 -0.06 -13.36 -7.15
N GLY A 293 -0.24 -12.43 -8.11
CA GLY A 293 -1.54 -12.11 -8.72
C GLY A 293 -2.40 -11.15 -7.90
N MET A 294 -1.86 -10.58 -6.83
CA MET A 294 -2.55 -9.59 -6.00
C MET A 294 -2.90 -8.32 -6.78
N VAL A 295 -4.13 -7.84 -6.59
CA VAL A 295 -4.56 -6.50 -7.03
C VAL A 295 -4.82 -5.64 -5.79
N LEU A 296 -4.12 -4.52 -5.67
CA LEU A 296 -4.18 -3.61 -4.52
C LEU A 296 -4.76 -2.26 -4.97
N ASN A 297 -5.66 -1.69 -4.18
CA ASN A 297 -6.06 -0.30 -4.37
C ASN A 297 -4.93 0.63 -3.89
N GLN A 298 -4.27 1.26 -4.85
CA GLN A 298 -3.11 2.14 -4.66
C GLN A 298 -3.45 3.64 -4.73
N ALA A 299 -4.73 4.01 -4.66
CA ALA A 299 -5.14 5.41 -4.72
C ALA A 299 -4.45 6.21 -3.59
N GLY A 300 -3.73 7.28 -3.94
CA GLY A 300 -3.06 8.13 -2.95
C GLY A 300 -1.79 7.54 -2.32
N VAL A 301 -1.21 6.47 -2.88
CA VAL A 301 0.10 5.98 -2.44
C VAL A 301 1.13 7.13 -2.53
N PRO A 302 1.84 7.46 -1.43
CA PRO A 302 2.88 8.48 -1.47
C PRO A 302 4.07 7.99 -2.27
N TYR A 303 4.71 8.91 -2.99
CA TYR A 303 5.92 8.63 -3.74
C TYR A 303 6.92 9.77 -3.57
N TRP A 304 8.16 9.41 -3.26
CA TRP A 304 9.29 10.32 -3.04
C TRP A 304 10.37 10.04 -4.10
N PRO A 305 10.28 10.68 -5.28
CA PRO A 305 11.18 10.40 -6.39
C PRO A 305 12.64 10.58 -5.99
N ASN A 306 13.45 9.54 -6.19
CA ASN A 306 14.89 9.54 -5.90
C ASN A 306 15.25 9.75 -4.41
N PHE A 307 14.31 9.54 -3.49
CA PHE A 307 14.54 9.80 -2.07
C PHE A 307 14.16 8.60 -1.21
N ASP A 308 15.18 7.94 -0.67
CA ASP A 308 15.05 6.71 0.13
C ASP A 308 14.58 7.00 1.57
N VAL A 309 13.27 7.13 1.72
CA VAL A 309 12.60 7.53 2.95
C VAL A 309 11.55 6.54 3.43
N ALA A 310 10.97 5.70 2.58
CA ALA A 310 10.00 4.72 3.02
C ALA A 310 10.64 3.65 3.92
N ARG A 311 9.92 3.13 4.92
CA ARG A 311 10.48 2.19 5.91
C ARG A 311 9.63 0.95 6.13
N ALA A 312 8.31 1.08 6.24
CA ALA A 312 7.41 -0.04 6.47
C ALA A 312 6.11 0.14 5.69
N VAL A 313 5.47 -0.96 5.30
CA VAL A 313 4.13 -0.98 4.72
C VAL A 313 3.24 -1.93 5.53
N THR A 314 1.98 -1.58 5.67
CA THR A 314 0.95 -2.48 6.19
C THR A 314 -0.24 -2.41 5.24
N VAL A 315 -0.76 -3.56 4.80
CA VAL A 315 -1.92 -3.61 3.90
C VAL A 315 -3.11 -4.28 4.58
N ARG A 316 -4.32 -3.85 4.23
CA ARG A 316 -5.54 -4.55 4.62
C ARG A 316 -5.61 -5.89 3.87
N THR A 317 -6.12 -6.94 4.51
CA THR A 317 -6.13 -8.29 3.92
C THR A 317 -7.14 -8.43 2.78
N ASP A 318 -8.09 -7.50 2.68
CA ASP A 318 -8.99 -7.35 1.54
C ASP A 318 -8.41 -6.53 0.37
N ALA A 319 -7.12 -6.14 0.44
CA ALA A 319 -6.40 -5.34 -0.54
C ALA A 319 -7.04 -3.96 -0.85
N SER A 320 -7.95 -3.47 -0.01
CA SER A 320 -8.63 -2.18 -0.22
C SER A 320 -7.74 -0.96 0.00
N GLY A 321 -6.54 -1.14 0.55
CA GLY A 321 -5.58 -0.07 0.85
C GLY A 321 -4.64 -0.46 1.99
N GLY A 322 -3.96 0.53 2.55
CA GLY A 322 -2.99 0.32 3.61
C GLY A 322 -2.32 1.61 4.07
N TRP A 323 -1.16 1.45 4.71
CA TRP A 323 -0.34 2.56 5.23
C TRP A 323 1.12 2.34 4.90
N ILE A 324 1.82 3.44 4.58
CA ILE A 324 3.28 3.48 4.45
C ILE A 324 3.85 4.37 5.56
N LEU A 325 4.86 3.87 6.26
CA LEU A 325 5.69 4.62 7.21
C LEU A 325 6.89 5.22 6.50
N ASP A 326 7.12 6.51 6.67
CA ASP A 326 8.35 7.19 6.28
C ASP A 326 9.39 7.24 7.42
N ALA A 327 10.64 7.54 7.09
CA ALA A 327 11.78 7.50 8.01
C ALA A 327 11.73 8.57 9.11
N TRP A 328 10.96 9.65 8.93
CA TRP A 328 10.74 10.66 9.95
C TRP A 328 9.60 10.31 10.90
N GLY A 329 8.85 9.24 10.62
CA GLY A 329 7.71 8.79 11.42
C GLY A 329 6.36 9.22 10.86
N GLY A 330 6.29 9.83 9.67
CA GLY A 330 5.02 10.08 9.00
C GLY A 330 4.34 8.79 8.55
N ILE A 331 3.03 8.68 8.76
CA ILE A 331 2.22 7.53 8.35
C ILE A 331 1.23 8.00 7.29
N HIS A 332 1.31 7.40 6.10
CA HIS A 332 0.57 7.81 4.92
C HIS A 332 -0.44 6.74 4.56
N ALA A 333 -1.72 7.04 4.71
CA ALA A 333 -2.80 6.15 4.31
C ALA A 333 -2.99 6.18 2.78
N PHE A 334 -3.30 5.03 2.19
CA PHE A 334 -3.64 4.91 0.78
C PHE A 334 -4.83 3.95 0.59
N GLY A 335 -5.44 4.02 -0.58
CA GLY A 335 -6.66 3.30 -0.90
C GLY A 335 -7.81 3.75 0.00
N ALA A 336 -8.53 2.79 0.56
CA ALA A 336 -9.64 3.02 1.48
C ALA A 336 -9.23 3.01 2.96
N ALA A 337 -7.93 2.96 3.25
CA ALA A 337 -7.43 2.99 4.61
C ALA A 337 -7.69 4.37 5.26
N PRO A 338 -8.22 4.43 6.49
CA PRO A 338 -8.36 5.70 7.22
C PRO A 338 -7.01 6.36 7.51
N THR A 339 -6.97 7.69 7.60
CA THR A 339 -5.75 8.42 7.99
C THR A 339 -5.36 8.09 9.43
N ILE A 340 -4.08 7.83 9.67
CA ILE A 340 -3.51 7.66 11.00
C ILE A 340 -2.75 8.93 11.36
N THR A 341 -3.04 9.49 12.53
CA THR A 341 -2.19 10.55 13.11
C THR A 341 -0.97 9.87 13.72
N SER A 342 0.22 10.23 13.25
CA SER A 342 1.45 9.59 13.74
C SER A 342 1.66 9.85 15.25
N PRO A 343 2.04 8.83 16.04
CA PRO A 343 2.39 9.02 17.45
C PRO A 343 3.74 9.70 17.66
N GLY A 344 4.59 9.78 16.62
CA GLY A 344 5.93 10.33 16.72
C GLY A 344 6.44 10.80 15.36
N TYR A 345 6.86 12.07 15.29
CA TYR A 345 7.46 12.67 14.10
C TYR A 345 8.76 13.36 14.48
N TRP A 346 9.86 12.97 13.82
CA TRP A 346 11.22 13.48 14.06
C TRP A 346 11.75 14.15 12.79
N PRO A 347 11.47 15.46 12.61
CA PRO A 347 11.94 16.19 11.45
C PRO A 347 13.45 16.09 11.31
N ASN A 348 13.93 15.83 10.10
CA ASN A 348 15.36 15.73 9.77
C ASN A 348 16.11 14.57 10.46
N TRP A 349 15.41 13.64 11.09
CA TRP A 349 16.03 12.49 11.73
C TRP A 349 15.36 11.19 11.27
N PHE A 350 16.08 10.44 10.44
CA PHE A 350 15.64 9.15 9.90
C PHE A 350 15.68 8.04 10.96
N ILE A 351 14.78 8.11 11.94
CA ILE A 351 14.79 7.21 13.09
C ILE A 351 13.58 6.28 13.14
N ALA A 352 12.50 6.51 12.39
CA ALA A 352 11.40 5.55 12.33
C ALA A 352 11.83 4.26 11.59
N ARG A 353 11.39 3.09 12.07
CA ARG A 353 11.81 1.78 11.55
C ARG A 353 10.66 0.83 11.25
N ALA A 354 9.74 0.65 12.19
CA ALA A 354 8.63 -0.28 12.04
C ALA A 354 7.31 0.35 12.49
N MET A 355 6.21 -0.16 11.94
CA MET A 355 4.84 0.20 12.32
C MET A 355 3.99 -1.06 12.31
N VAL A 356 3.15 -1.22 13.34
CA VAL A 356 2.16 -2.29 13.41
C VAL A 356 0.79 -1.69 13.70
N VAL A 357 -0.16 -1.88 12.80
CA VAL A 357 -1.57 -1.53 13.01
C VAL A 357 -2.27 -2.73 13.66
N THR A 358 -2.97 -2.52 14.78
CA THR A 358 -3.50 -3.62 15.60
C THR A 358 -5.02 -3.64 15.67
N SER A 359 -5.67 -2.50 15.53
CA SER A 359 -7.14 -2.44 15.55
C SER A 359 -7.76 -2.97 14.27
N LYS A 360 -8.89 -3.66 14.44
CA LYS A 360 -9.68 -4.22 13.35
C LYS A 360 -11.12 -3.69 13.39
N ASP A 361 -11.71 -3.52 12.22
CA ASP A 361 -13.14 -3.23 12.06
C ASP A 361 -14.00 -4.49 12.26
N SER A 362 -15.32 -4.33 12.13
CA SER A 362 -16.29 -5.45 12.25
C SER A 362 -16.09 -6.58 11.23
N ASP A 363 -15.34 -6.34 10.16
CA ASP A 363 -15.01 -7.34 9.14
C ASP A 363 -13.64 -7.99 9.39
N GLY A 364 -13.01 -7.68 10.52
CA GLY A 364 -11.69 -8.20 10.87
C GLY A 364 -10.55 -7.55 10.09
N GLN A 365 -10.81 -6.46 9.35
CA GLN A 365 -9.81 -5.75 8.57
C GLN A 365 -9.16 -4.64 9.40
N LEU A 366 -7.87 -4.40 9.19
CA LEU A 366 -7.14 -3.35 9.88
C LEU A 366 -7.75 -1.98 9.61
N ASP A 367 -8.09 -1.22 10.64
CA ASP A 367 -8.83 0.05 10.50
C ASP A 367 -8.06 1.30 10.99
N GLY A 368 -6.81 1.13 11.43
CA GLY A 368 -5.90 2.22 11.76
C GLY A 368 -6.18 2.93 13.09
N ARG A 369 -7.27 2.60 13.79
CA ARG A 369 -7.61 3.24 15.07
C ARG A 369 -6.54 3.08 16.15
N GLN A 370 -5.80 1.97 16.17
CA GLN A 370 -4.77 1.68 17.17
C GLN A 370 -3.57 0.95 16.55
N GLY A 371 -2.40 1.14 17.17
CA GLY A 371 -1.18 0.44 16.84
C GLY A 371 0.06 1.05 17.48
N TYR A 372 1.22 0.68 16.96
CA TYR A 372 2.54 1.03 17.49
C TYR A 372 3.52 1.43 16.40
N LEU A 373 4.31 2.47 16.65
CA LEU A 373 5.47 2.86 15.84
C LEU A 373 6.75 2.56 16.64
N MET A 374 7.76 1.96 16.01
CA MET A 374 9.07 1.75 16.61
C MET A 374 10.14 2.63 15.98
N ASP A 375 10.91 3.32 16.83
CA ASP A 375 12.10 4.06 16.42
C ASP A 375 13.37 3.18 16.41
N GLY A 376 14.47 3.69 15.84
CA GLY A 376 15.73 2.98 15.68
C GLY A 376 16.46 2.67 16.98
N TRP A 377 16.10 3.31 18.08
CA TRP A 377 16.61 2.98 19.42
C TRP A 377 15.79 1.85 20.07
N GLY A 378 14.67 1.45 19.47
CA GLY A 378 13.74 0.46 20.01
C GLY A 378 12.61 1.06 20.85
N GLY A 379 12.47 2.40 20.87
CA GLY A 379 11.34 3.06 21.52
C GLY A 379 10.04 2.71 20.80
N VAL A 380 9.04 2.21 21.54
CA VAL A 380 7.73 1.82 21.02
C VAL A 380 6.70 2.88 21.42
N HIS A 381 6.08 3.51 20.42
CA HIS A 381 5.17 4.66 20.56
C HIS A 381 3.74 4.22 20.18
N PRO A 382 2.84 4.02 21.16
CA PRO A 382 1.45 3.66 20.88
C PRO A 382 0.65 4.86 20.34
N TRP A 383 -0.36 4.62 19.50
CA TRP A 383 -1.37 5.62 19.14
C TRP A 383 -2.80 5.15 19.41
N GLY A 384 -3.74 6.09 19.40
CA GLY A 384 -5.18 5.80 19.35
C GLY A 384 -5.73 5.04 20.57
N GLY A 385 -5.01 5.08 21.69
CA GLY A 385 -5.37 4.36 22.91
C GLY A 385 -4.93 2.89 22.91
N ALA A 386 -4.00 2.49 22.05
CA ALA A 386 -3.31 1.21 22.19
C ALA A 386 -2.66 1.10 23.60
N PRO A 387 -2.73 -0.07 24.27
CA PRO A 387 -2.09 -0.28 25.57
C PRO A 387 -0.60 0.05 25.55
N THR A 388 -0.05 0.57 26.65
CA THR A 388 1.41 0.71 26.75
C THR A 388 2.05 -0.67 26.90
N LEU A 389 3.00 -1.00 26.04
CA LEU A 389 3.76 -2.24 26.13
C LEU A 389 5.07 -2.02 26.89
N THR A 390 5.38 -2.90 27.83
CA THR A 390 6.57 -2.79 28.68
C THR A 390 7.63 -3.83 28.34
N GLY A 391 8.91 -3.48 28.53
CA GLY A 391 10.03 -4.41 28.38
C GLY A 391 10.57 -4.56 26.96
N ALA A 392 10.08 -3.75 26.01
CA ALA A 392 10.67 -3.69 24.67
C ALA A 392 12.17 -3.33 24.78
N PRO A 393 13.06 -4.00 24.02
CA PRO A 393 14.48 -3.68 24.00
C PRO A 393 14.70 -2.22 23.61
N TYR A 394 15.49 -1.50 24.39
CA TYR A 394 15.79 -0.10 24.16
C TYR A 394 17.29 0.16 24.33
N THR A 395 17.92 0.64 23.27
CA THR A 395 19.35 0.96 23.21
C THR A 395 19.51 2.43 22.85
N PRO A 396 19.49 3.33 23.84
CA PRO A 396 19.55 4.76 23.58
C PRO A 396 20.83 5.13 22.82
N TYR A 397 20.71 6.06 21.88
CA TYR A 397 21.79 6.53 21.01
C TYR A 397 22.32 5.49 20.00
N GLN A 398 21.67 4.34 19.87
CA GLN A 398 22.07 3.29 18.93
C GLN A 398 20.92 2.98 17.96
N ASP A 399 21.11 3.28 16.67
CA ASP A 399 20.15 2.93 15.61
C ASP A 399 20.31 1.47 15.17
N VAL A 400 19.75 0.57 15.98
CA VAL A 400 19.88 -0.88 15.82
C VAL A 400 18.55 -1.59 15.65
N ALA A 401 17.44 -1.04 16.15
CA ALA A 401 16.13 -1.65 16.01
C ALA A 401 15.66 -1.67 14.55
N ARG A 402 14.99 -2.74 14.12
CA ARG A 402 14.57 -2.94 12.72
C ARG A 402 13.13 -3.42 12.61
N GLY A 403 12.81 -4.59 13.14
CA GLY A 403 11.46 -5.16 13.08
C GLY A 403 10.71 -5.09 14.42
N LEU A 404 9.39 -4.91 14.38
CA LEU A 404 8.50 -4.98 15.54
C LEU A 404 7.27 -5.80 15.16
N GLU A 405 6.89 -6.76 16.01
CA GLU A 405 5.64 -7.50 15.90
C GLU A 405 4.92 -7.60 17.24
N ILE A 406 3.59 -7.68 17.22
CA ILE A 406 2.75 -7.57 18.41
C ILE A 406 2.11 -8.90 18.77
N HIS A 407 2.28 -9.29 20.04
CA HIS A 407 1.58 -10.41 20.65
C HIS A 407 0.27 -9.92 21.29
N TYR A 408 -0.74 -10.77 21.23
CA TYR A 408 -2.07 -10.50 21.76
C TYR A 408 -2.41 -11.52 22.85
N ALA A 409 -2.98 -11.05 23.95
CA ALA A 409 -3.60 -11.93 24.94
C ALA A 409 -4.80 -12.67 24.33
N ALA A 410 -5.30 -13.69 25.04
CA ALA A 410 -6.43 -14.50 24.56
C ALA A 410 -7.72 -13.68 24.32
N ASN A 411 -7.84 -12.51 24.94
CA ASN A 411 -8.95 -11.56 24.75
C ASN A 411 -8.76 -10.63 23.54
N GLY A 412 -7.67 -10.77 22.77
CA GLY A 412 -7.36 -9.97 21.59
C GLY A 412 -6.73 -8.61 21.89
N VAL A 413 -6.33 -8.33 23.13
CA VAL A 413 -5.65 -7.08 23.52
C VAL A 413 -4.13 -7.25 23.39
N PRO A 414 -3.41 -6.29 22.77
CA PRO A 414 -1.94 -6.29 22.79
C PRO A 414 -1.37 -6.32 24.22
N ASP A 415 -0.48 -7.26 24.50
CA ASP A 415 0.14 -7.45 25.84
C ASP A 415 1.65 -7.72 25.79
N GLY A 416 2.26 -7.67 24.61
CA GLY A 416 3.69 -7.86 24.40
C GLY A 416 4.04 -7.89 22.92
N GLY A 417 5.21 -8.43 22.60
CA GLY A 417 5.62 -8.59 21.22
C GLY A 417 7.05 -9.06 21.05
N TRP A 418 7.56 -8.89 19.84
CA TRP A 418 8.92 -9.23 19.45
C TRP A 418 9.57 -8.05 18.74
N ALA A 419 10.76 -7.67 19.19
CA ALA A 419 11.58 -6.69 18.49
C ALA A 419 12.81 -7.38 17.91
N MET A 420 13.16 -7.05 16.67
CA MET A 420 14.34 -7.56 15.98
C MET A 420 15.34 -6.43 15.76
N ASP A 421 16.60 -6.66 16.12
CA ASP A 421 17.70 -5.75 15.79
C ASP A 421 18.27 -6.00 14.38
N ARG A 422 19.16 -5.13 13.93
CA ARG A 422 19.76 -5.21 12.60
C ARG A 422 20.62 -6.45 12.37
N TRP A 423 21.06 -7.16 13.42
CA TRP A 423 21.80 -8.43 13.33
C TRP A 423 20.89 -9.67 13.35
N GLY A 424 19.56 -9.48 13.37
CA GLY A 424 18.61 -10.58 13.40
C GLY A 424 18.38 -11.17 14.78
N ARG A 425 18.82 -10.51 15.86
CA ARG A 425 18.45 -10.95 17.20
C ARG A 425 17.01 -10.55 17.48
N VAL A 426 16.15 -11.54 17.64
CA VAL A 426 14.74 -11.37 18.03
C VAL A 426 14.63 -11.47 19.56
N THR A 427 14.07 -10.44 20.19
CA THR A 427 13.84 -10.40 21.64
C THR A 427 12.35 -10.24 21.91
N ALA A 428 11.78 -11.19 22.64
CA ALA A 428 10.41 -11.12 23.13
C ALA A 428 10.30 -10.15 24.32
N PHE A 429 9.17 -9.47 24.45
CA PHE A 429 8.86 -8.57 25.55
C PHE A 429 7.37 -8.65 25.94
N GLY A 430 7.03 -8.09 27.10
CA GLY A 430 5.70 -8.23 27.69
C GLY A 430 5.37 -9.70 27.96
N ALA A 431 4.16 -10.13 27.59
CA ALA A 431 3.71 -11.52 27.76
C ALA A 431 4.12 -12.46 26.61
N ALA A 432 4.79 -11.95 25.57
CA ALA A 432 5.16 -12.77 24.43
C ALA A 432 6.18 -13.86 24.80
N ALA A 433 5.95 -15.08 24.34
CA ALA A 433 6.93 -16.16 24.44
C ALA A 433 8.14 -15.89 23.52
N PRO A 434 9.36 -16.40 23.82
CA PRO A 434 10.49 -16.29 22.91
C PRO A 434 10.17 -16.80 21.49
N LEU A 435 10.59 -16.03 20.47
CA LEU A 435 10.46 -16.40 19.06
C LEU A 435 11.86 -16.65 18.48
N THR A 436 12.02 -17.80 17.82
CA THR A 436 13.25 -18.16 17.11
C THR A 436 12.97 -18.22 15.61
N VAL A 437 13.75 -17.47 14.84
CA VAL A 437 13.75 -17.53 13.38
C VAL A 437 15.05 -18.20 12.93
N GLY A 438 14.94 -19.34 12.26
CA GLY A 438 16.10 -20.11 11.81
C GLY A 438 16.80 -19.45 10.62
N GLY A 439 18.12 -19.61 10.54
CA GLY A 439 18.91 -19.21 9.36
C GLY A 439 19.20 -17.72 9.24
N LEU A 440 18.91 -16.91 10.27
CA LEU A 440 19.25 -15.48 10.23
C LEU A 440 20.76 -15.26 10.22
N PRO A 441 21.28 -14.38 9.34
CA PRO A 441 22.68 -14.03 9.36
C PRO A 441 22.99 -13.15 10.57
N SER A 442 24.11 -13.44 11.26
CA SER A 442 24.65 -12.56 12.32
C SER A 442 25.38 -11.36 11.71
N SER A 443 24.71 -10.63 10.81
CA SER A 443 25.22 -9.46 10.10
C SER A 443 24.19 -8.34 10.15
N PRO A 444 24.58 -7.05 10.25
CA PRO A 444 23.70 -5.89 10.42
C PRO A 444 22.87 -5.52 9.16
N VAL A 445 22.28 -6.52 8.51
CA VAL A 445 21.58 -6.47 7.21
C VAL A 445 20.06 -6.68 7.33
N MET A 446 19.53 -6.89 8.54
CA MET A 446 18.10 -7.10 8.72
C MET A 446 17.31 -5.79 8.63
N GLN A 447 16.08 -5.86 8.13
CA GLN A 447 15.20 -4.71 7.90
C GLN A 447 13.87 -4.81 8.64
N GLN A 448 13.16 -5.93 8.54
CA GLN A 448 11.80 -6.07 9.09
C GLN A 448 11.57 -7.48 9.65
N LEU A 449 10.62 -7.58 10.58
CA LEU A 449 10.10 -8.84 11.13
C LEU A 449 8.60 -8.82 10.89
N HIS A 450 8.05 -9.90 10.35
CA HIS A 450 6.63 -10.05 10.06
C HIS A 450 6.07 -11.31 10.69
N ALA A 451 4.96 -11.18 11.41
CA ALA A 451 4.19 -12.31 11.92
C ALA A 451 2.90 -12.48 11.11
N VAL A 452 2.70 -13.67 10.52
CA VAL A 452 1.55 -13.95 9.64
C VAL A 452 0.95 -15.32 9.97
N GLY A 453 -0.18 -15.32 10.67
CA GLY A 453 -0.89 -16.55 11.02
C GLY A 453 -0.04 -17.52 11.85
N GLY A 454 0.03 -18.79 11.44
CA GLY A 454 0.80 -19.85 12.11
C GLY A 454 2.33 -19.79 11.89
N GLY A 455 2.86 -18.63 11.50
CA GLY A 455 4.27 -18.43 11.20
C GLY A 455 4.62 -16.97 10.93
N GLY A 456 5.66 -16.75 10.14
CA GLY A 456 6.13 -15.42 9.79
C GLY A 456 7.50 -15.47 9.12
N PHE A 457 8.15 -14.32 8.99
CA PHE A 457 9.47 -14.22 8.40
C PHE A 457 10.22 -12.98 8.88
N ALA A 458 11.55 -13.05 8.84
CA ALA A 458 12.38 -11.86 8.91
C ALA A 458 12.88 -11.51 7.52
N LEU A 459 12.93 -10.21 7.22
CA LEU A 459 13.35 -9.65 5.95
C LEU A 459 14.75 -9.03 6.08
N ALA A 460 15.67 -9.45 5.22
CA ALA A 460 16.97 -8.83 5.06
C ALA A 460 16.96 -7.81 3.91
N LYS A 461 18.01 -6.97 3.86
CA LYS A 461 18.33 -6.15 2.67
C LYS A 461 18.27 -7.00 1.39
N TRP A 462 17.93 -6.34 0.28
CA TRP A 462 17.71 -6.97 -1.04
C TRP A 462 16.55 -7.98 -1.11
N GLY A 463 15.68 -8.03 -0.10
CA GLY A 463 14.41 -8.75 -0.18
C GLY A 463 14.41 -10.19 0.30
N SER A 464 15.57 -10.75 0.65
CA SER A 464 15.64 -12.15 1.09
C SER A 464 14.90 -12.34 2.42
N ILE A 465 14.01 -13.31 2.47
CA ILE A 465 13.30 -13.68 3.70
C ILE A 465 13.86 -14.95 4.34
N SER A 466 13.84 -15.00 5.67
CA SER A 466 14.00 -16.21 6.48
C SER A 466 12.69 -16.51 7.19
N ALA A 467 12.00 -17.55 6.76
CA ALA A 467 10.67 -17.92 7.25
C ALA A 467 10.73 -18.79 8.52
N TYR A 468 9.69 -18.71 9.34
CA TYR A 468 9.42 -19.61 10.46
C TYR A 468 7.94 -20.01 10.48
N GLY A 469 7.63 -21.12 11.16
CA GLY A 469 6.28 -21.67 11.18
C GLY A 469 5.84 -22.16 9.79
N SER A 470 4.53 -22.16 9.54
CA SER A 470 3.95 -22.70 8.31
C SER A 470 3.40 -21.60 7.41
N ILE A 471 4.29 -20.92 6.68
CA ILE A 471 3.92 -20.01 5.60
C ILE A 471 4.30 -20.58 4.23
N SER A 472 3.44 -20.35 3.24
CA SER A 472 3.63 -20.77 1.85
C SER A 472 3.15 -19.65 0.91
N PRO A 473 4.02 -18.70 0.55
CA PRO A 473 3.60 -17.53 -0.24
C PRO A 473 3.38 -17.85 -1.71
N TYR A 474 2.55 -17.04 -2.38
CA TYR A 474 2.46 -17.02 -3.84
C TYR A 474 3.49 -16.05 -4.41
N TRP A 475 4.54 -16.57 -5.05
CA TRP A 475 5.68 -15.75 -5.54
C TRP A 475 5.60 -15.31 -7.00
N ALA A 476 4.58 -15.73 -7.74
CA ALA A 476 4.49 -15.42 -9.18
C ALA A 476 4.55 -13.91 -9.44
N GLY A 477 5.48 -13.46 -10.28
CA GLY A 477 5.66 -12.03 -10.56
C GLY A 477 6.39 -11.23 -9.48
N TYR A 478 6.98 -11.88 -8.47
CA TYR A 478 7.86 -11.20 -7.51
C TYR A 478 9.05 -10.56 -8.24
N ALA A 479 9.24 -9.26 -8.01
CA ALA A 479 10.35 -8.50 -8.55
C ALA A 479 11.38 -8.23 -7.45
N ASP A 480 12.64 -8.46 -7.76
CA ASP A 480 13.76 -7.87 -7.02
C ASP A 480 14.52 -6.86 -7.90
N TRP A 481 15.36 -6.05 -7.26
CA TRP A 481 16.16 -5.02 -7.92
C TRP A 481 17.63 -5.43 -8.05
N GLY A 482 17.89 -6.74 -8.12
CA GLY A 482 19.23 -7.28 -8.14
C GLY A 482 20.07 -6.78 -6.97
N ALA A 483 21.21 -6.19 -7.30
CA ALA A 483 22.17 -5.69 -6.32
C ALA A 483 21.78 -4.36 -5.64
N TRP A 484 20.65 -3.75 -6.02
CA TRP A 484 20.26 -2.44 -5.52
C TRP A 484 19.54 -2.53 -4.18
N ASP A 485 20.12 -1.95 -3.13
CA ASP A 485 19.54 -1.87 -1.77
C ASP A 485 18.45 -0.79 -1.69
N ILE A 486 17.30 -1.07 -2.30
CA ILE A 486 16.13 -0.18 -2.32
C ILE A 486 14.87 -0.81 -1.73
N LEU A 487 14.81 -2.13 -1.59
CA LEU A 487 13.69 -2.79 -0.89
C LEU A 487 13.75 -2.44 0.60
N ARG A 488 12.60 -2.04 1.16
CA ARG A 488 12.48 -1.63 2.58
C ARG A 488 11.51 -2.48 3.37
N ASP A 489 10.47 -3.01 2.72
CA ASP A 489 9.53 -3.90 3.37
C ASP A 489 8.84 -4.85 2.39
N LEU A 490 8.26 -5.93 2.91
CA LEU A 490 7.49 -6.93 2.20
C LEU A 490 6.35 -7.40 3.10
N VAL A 491 5.11 -7.35 2.60
CA VAL A 491 3.94 -7.88 3.30
C VAL A 491 3.33 -9.02 2.50
N LEU A 492 2.94 -10.08 3.20
CA LEU A 492 2.23 -11.21 2.61
C LEU A 492 0.74 -11.12 2.93
N VAL A 493 -0.08 -11.41 1.93
CA VAL A 493 -1.53 -11.58 2.07
C VAL A 493 -1.86 -13.03 1.70
N ASP A 494 -2.57 -13.71 2.60
CA ASP A 494 -2.95 -15.13 2.47
C ASP A 494 -1.79 -16.06 2.04
N PRO A 495 -0.77 -16.28 2.90
CA PRO A 495 0.39 -17.10 2.56
C PRO A 495 0.11 -18.60 2.75
N THR A 496 -0.97 -19.13 2.17
CA THR A 496 -1.36 -20.55 2.28
C THR A 496 -1.33 -21.28 0.95
N ASN A 497 -0.43 -20.91 0.05
CA ASN A 497 -0.28 -21.54 -1.26
C ASN A 497 -0.10 -23.06 -1.11
N PRO A 498 -1.00 -23.89 -1.65
CA PRO A 498 -0.90 -25.35 -1.52
C PRO A 498 0.28 -25.93 -2.31
N SER A 499 0.91 -25.15 -3.20
CA SER A 499 2.10 -25.50 -3.97
C SER A 499 3.26 -24.55 -3.65
N PRO A 500 3.92 -24.69 -2.48
CA PRO A 500 5.01 -23.82 -2.06
C PRO A 500 6.15 -23.81 -3.08
N GLY A 501 6.64 -22.60 -3.36
CA GLY A 501 7.90 -22.38 -4.08
C GLY A 501 8.86 -21.57 -3.21
N ALA A 502 10.16 -21.70 -3.49
CA ALA A 502 11.15 -20.79 -2.92
C ALA A 502 10.92 -19.36 -3.42
N GLN A 503 11.28 -18.37 -2.62
CA GLN A 503 11.29 -16.97 -3.06
C GLN A 503 12.25 -16.83 -4.25
N PRO A 504 11.82 -16.22 -5.36
CA PRO A 504 12.67 -16.02 -6.54
C PRO A 504 13.59 -14.81 -6.33
N ILE A 505 14.71 -15.02 -5.62
CA ILE A 505 15.77 -14.04 -5.42
C ILE A 505 16.83 -14.18 -6.53
N SER A 506 17.19 -13.07 -7.17
CA SER A 506 18.18 -13.01 -8.24
C SER A 506 19.61 -13.22 -7.76
N GLY A 507 20.51 -13.56 -8.68
CA GLY A 507 21.96 -13.69 -8.42
C GLY A 507 22.60 -12.40 -7.89
N GLY A 508 22.11 -11.24 -8.33
CA GLY A 508 22.60 -9.93 -7.85
C GLY A 508 22.23 -9.68 -6.39
N ALA A 509 20.97 -9.91 -6.02
CA ALA A 509 20.47 -9.74 -4.66
C ALA A 509 21.12 -10.73 -3.69
N SER A 510 21.11 -12.02 -4.04
CA SER A 510 21.76 -13.08 -3.26
C SER A 510 23.28 -12.87 -3.11
N GLY A 511 23.95 -12.43 -4.18
CA GLY A 511 25.38 -12.12 -4.15
C GLY A 511 25.72 -10.97 -3.21
N ARG A 512 24.90 -9.90 -3.18
CA ARG A 512 25.07 -8.79 -2.25
C ARG A 512 24.87 -9.20 -0.80
N LEU A 513 23.79 -9.93 -0.52
CA LEU A 513 23.53 -10.44 0.82
C LEU A 513 24.69 -11.32 1.30
N SER A 514 25.11 -12.29 0.48
CA SER A 514 26.24 -13.16 0.79
C SER A 514 27.53 -12.38 1.02
N GLY A 515 27.82 -11.38 0.19
CA GLY A 515 28.99 -10.50 0.35
C GLY A 515 28.99 -9.76 1.69
N ALA A 516 27.85 -9.18 2.08
CA ALA A 516 27.68 -8.47 3.34
C ALA A 516 27.75 -9.38 4.58
N VAL A 517 27.24 -10.61 4.48
CA VAL A 517 27.28 -11.61 5.56
C VAL A 517 28.69 -12.16 5.75
N ASN A 518 29.38 -12.46 4.64
CA ASN A 518 30.70 -13.07 4.67
C ASN A 518 31.85 -12.05 4.69
N LEU A 519 31.54 -10.75 4.63
CA LEU A 519 32.52 -9.66 4.49
C LEU A 519 33.50 -9.92 3.34
N GLN A 520 32.95 -10.27 2.18
CA GLN A 520 33.71 -10.65 1.00
C GLN A 520 33.13 -9.99 -0.25
N TYR A 521 33.54 -8.74 -0.48
CA TYR A 521 33.09 -7.96 -1.63
C TYR A 521 34.05 -6.79 -1.90
N THR A 522 34.24 -6.47 -3.19
CA THR A 522 34.97 -5.27 -3.62
C THR A 522 34.12 -4.50 -4.61
N ILE A 523 33.85 -3.24 -4.30
CA ILE A 523 33.16 -2.28 -5.15
C ILE A 523 34.05 -1.95 -6.34
N SER A 524 33.48 -2.02 -7.54
CA SER A 524 34.12 -1.44 -8.73
C SER A 524 33.92 0.07 -8.70
N ASP A 525 35.01 0.81 -8.65
CA ASP A 525 35.02 2.27 -8.54
C ASP A 525 36.06 2.88 -9.49
N ARG A 526 35.99 4.20 -9.70
CA ARG A 526 36.96 4.94 -10.48
C ARG A 526 38.23 5.19 -9.67
N LEU A 527 39.38 4.98 -10.30
CA LEU A 527 40.68 5.32 -9.74
C LEU A 527 41.03 6.75 -10.16
N ILE A 528 41.21 7.64 -9.18
CA ILE A 528 41.40 9.07 -9.40
C ILE A 528 42.63 9.51 -8.62
N ALA A 529 43.58 10.18 -9.27
CA ALA A 529 44.64 10.87 -8.56
C ALA A 529 44.14 12.25 -8.13
N GLN A 530 44.43 12.67 -6.89
CA GLN A 530 44.11 13.99 -6.39
C GLN A 530 44.74 15.08 -7.26
N SER A 531 43.98 16.15 -7.47
CA SER A 531 44.35 17.25 -8.36
C SER A 531 45.19 18.33 -7.68
N HIS A 532 45.19 18.36 -6.34
CA HIS A 532 46.00 19.27 -5.52
C HIS A 532 46.84 18.50 -4.49
N ASN A 533 47.83 19.15 -3.89
CA ASN A 533 48.77 18.51 -2.96
C ASN A 533 48.11 17.94 -1.69
N LEU A 534 47.09 18.62 -1.17
CA LEU A 534 46.45 18.30 0.11
C LEU A 534 44.94 18.10 -0.09
N ASP A 535 44.57 17.24 -1.04
CA ASP A 535 43.19 17.07 -1.51
C ASP A 535 42.72 15.62 -1.46
N CYS A 536 43.34 14.83 -0.58
CA CYS A 536 43.03 13.41 -0.44
C CYS A 536 41.57 13.21 -0.01
N GLU A 537 41.01 14.08 0.84
CA GLU A 537 39.64 13.96 1.35
C GLU A 537 38.59 14.24 0.29
N SER A 538 38.79 15.29 -0.51
CA SER A 538 37.84 15.65 -1.55
C SER A 538 37.94 14.69 -2.75
N ALA A 539 39.15 14.21 -3.07
CA ALA A 539 39.35 13.16 -4.06
C ALA A 539 38.76 11.81 -3.61
N ALA A 540 38.93 11.43 -2.34
CA ALA A 540 38.30 10.24 -1.77
C ALA A 540 36.77 10.37 -1.76
N LEU A 541 36.22 11.51 -1.34
CA LEU A 541 34.77 11.73 -1.41
C LEU A 541 34.27 11.67 -2.86
N ARG A 542 35.00 12.23 -3.83
CA ARG A 542 34.66 12.14 -5.24
C ARG A 542 34.58 10.69 -5.72
N MET A 543 35.55 9.84 -5.38
CA MET A 543 35.50 8.40 -5.65
C MET A 543 34.25 7.76 -5.03
N ALA A 544 34.01 8.00 -3.73
CA ALA A 544 32.84 7.47 -3.04
C ALA A 544 31.50 7.90 -3.69
N LEU A 545 31.42 9.14 -4.21
CA LEU A 545 30.25 9.66 -4.91
C LEU A 545 30.03 9.04 -6.30
N PHE A 546 31.09 8.55 -6.96
CA PHE A 546 30.97 7.88 -8.26
C PHE A 546 30.27 6.54 -8.16
N VAL A 547 30.43 5.80 -7.07
CA VAL A 547 29.80 4.48 -6.86
C VAL A 547 28.29 4.53 -7.08
N PRO A 548 27.54 5.46 -6.46
CA PRO A 548 26.11 5.61 -6.74
C PRO A 548 25.80 6.52 -7.96
N GLY A 549 26.81 6.88 -8.76
CA GLY A 549 26.66 7.61 -10.03
C GLY A 549 26.74 9.15 -9.95
N THR A 550 27.10 9.74 -8.80
CA THR A 550 27.28 11.20 -8.69
C THR A 550 28.68 11.60 -9.11
N ASN A 551 28.80 12.41 -10.16
CA ASN A 551 30.08 12.99 -10.60
C ASN A 551 30.24 14.42 -10.08
N ALA A 552 30.78 14.57 -8.87
CA ALA A 552 31.15 15.87 -8.31
C ALA A 552 32.69 16.05 -8.39
N SER A 553 33.17 17.16 -8.95
CA SER A 553 34.62 17.44 -9.02
C SER A 553 35.20 17.78 -7.65
N GLU A 554 36.47 17.46 -7.39
CA GLU A 554 37.23 17.85 -6.20
C GLU A 554 37.06 19.34 -5.86
N ASN A 555 37.27 20.24 -6.83
CA ASN A 555 37.06 21.68 -6.65
C ASN A 555 35.65 22.07 -6.18
N TRP A 556 34.62 21.39 -6.69
CA TRP A 556 33.25 21.63 -6.23
C TRP A 556 33.06 21.17 -4.79
N ILE A 557 33.64 20.02 -4.42
CA ILE A 557 33.59 19.45 -3.08
C ILE A 557 34.33 20.37 -2.09
N LEU A 558 35.56 20.79 -2.40
CA LEU A 558 36.33 21.77 -1.62
C LEU A 558 35.55 23.09 -1.43
N ALA A 559 34.89 23.58 -2.48
CA ALA A 559 34.04 24.77 -2.39
C ALA A 559 32.84 24.59 -1.44
N GLN A 560 32.35 23.36 -1.25
CA GLN A 560 31.31 23.09 -0.24
C GLN A 560 31.86 23.16 1.18
N MET A 561 33.12 22.75 1.39
CA MET A 561 33.76 22.67 2.71
C MET A 561 34.27 24.03 3.21
N GLY A 562 34.64 24.93 2.30
CA GLY A 562 35.30 26.19 2.65
C GLY A 562 36.72 25.98 3.20
N ALA A 563 37.45 27.06 3.46
CA ALA A 563 38.82 26.97 3.97
C ALA A 563 39.17 28.11 4.96
N ASP A 564 39.88 27.76 6.03
CA ASP A 564 40.55 28.69 6.93
C ASP A 564 41.99 28.94 6.47
N LEU A 565 42.21 30.09 5.81
CA LEU A 565 43.50 30.46 5.25
C LEU A 565 44.45 31.17 6.24
N ARG A 566 44.07 31.28 7.53
CA ARG A 566 44.96 31.86 8.54
C ARG A 566 46.22 31.00 8.68
N ARG A 567 47.38 31.64 8.84
CA ARG A 567 48.67 30.95 8.95
C ARG A 567 48.77 30.19 10.27
N ALA A 568 49.41 29.02 10.22
CA ALA A 568 49.74 28.26 11.42
C ALA A 568 50.71 29.05 12.31
N VAL A 569 50.52 28.94 13.63
CA VAL A 569 51.51 29.34 14.63
C VAL A 569 52.30 28.08 14.98
N MET A 570 53.60 28.11 14.73
CA MET A 570 54.52 27.00 15.00
C MET A 570 55.55 27.35 16.05
N ASP A 571 56.09 26.33 16.71
CA ASP A 571 57.29 26.47 17.52
C ASP A 571 58.58 26.42 16.68
N GLN A 572 59.72 26.55 17.35
CA GLN A 572 61.05 26.51 16.75
C GLN A 572 61.45 25.14 16.17
N PHE A 573 60.71 24.07 16.46
CA PHE A 573 60.93 22.71 15.98
C PHE A 573 60.00 22.34 14.82
N GLY A 574 59.09 23.24 14.44
CA GLY A 574 58.12 23.04 13.35
C GLY A 574 56.81 22.40 13.82
N ASP A 575 56.57 22.30 15.13
CA ASP A 575 55.32 21.76 15.66
C ASP A 575 54.23 22.83 15.63
N VAL A 576 53.05 22.47 15.11
CA VAL A 576 51.90 23.38 15.07
C VAL A 576 51.34 23.54 16.49
N LEU A 577 51.37 24.77 17.00
CA LEU A 577 50.82 25.13 18.31
C LEU A 577 49.36 25.61 18.20
N ARG A 578 49.05 26.39 17.15
CA ARG A 578 47.72 26.95 16.92
C ARG A 578 47.41 27.11 15.43
N TRP A 579 46.22 26.67 15.01
CA TRP A 579 45.76 26.79 13.62
C TRP A 579 44.23 26.69 13.49
N GLY A 580 43.72 26.45 12.29
CA GLY A 580 42.29 26.26 12.01
C GLY A 580 41.71 24.98 12.62
N ASP A 581 40.39 24.87 12.62
CA ASP A 581 39.67 23.67 13.06
C ASP A 581 39.23 22.83 11.84
N PRO A 582 39.84 21.65 11.62
CA PRO A 582 39.49 20.76 10.51
C PRO A 582 38.10 20.12 10.67
N TYR A 583 37.48 20.15 11.85
CA TYR A 583 36.07 19.75 12.00
C TYR A 583 35.10 20.81 11.47
N ALA A 584 35.55 22.05 11.25
CA ALA A 584 34.71 23.16 10.78
C ALA A 584 34.87 23.43 9.28
N THR A 585 36.10 23.48 8.78
CA THR A 585 36.44 23.77 7.36
C THR A 585 37.79 23.15 7.00
N PHE A 586 38.18 23.17 5.73
CA PHE A 586 39.55 22.84 5.34
C PHE A 586 40.57 23.79 5.99
N VAL A 587 41.71 23.29 6.44
CA VAL A 587 42.71 24.09 7.15
C VAL A 587 43.89 24.41 6.22
N GLY A 588 44.05 25.71 5.91
CA GLY A 588 45.10 26.26 5.05
C GLY A 588 44.85 26.11 3.55
N ASN A 589 45.91 26.17 2.75
CA ASN A 589 45.87 26.12 1.29
C ASN A 589 45.96 24.67 0.80
N VAL A 590 44.99 24.22 0.01
CA VAL A 590 44.96 22.88 -0.61
C VAL A 590 46.16 22.59 -1.52
N ASN A 591 46.81 23.63 -2.06
CA ASN A 591 48.07 23.52 -2.83
C ASN A 591 49.32 23.68 -1.95
N GLY A 592 49.16 23.72 -0.63
CA GLY A 592 50.22 23.87 0.34
C GLY A 592 50.97 22.58 0.62
N LEU A 593 51.63 22.56 1.77
CA LEU A 593 52.46 21.49 2.30
C LEU A 593 52.27 21.45 3.83
N GLU A 594 51.99 20.25 4.38
CA GLU A 594 51.72 20.05 5.81
C GLU A 594 52.94 20.37 6.67
N TYR A 595 54.12 19.90 6.27
CA TYR A 595 55.37 20.12 7.00
C TYR A 595 55.82 21.59 7.04
N ASN A 596 55.28 22.44 6.15
CA ASN A 596 55.49 23.89 6.17
C ASN A 596 54.31 24.64 6.83
N GLY A 597 53.26 23.92 7.28
CA GLY A 597 51.98 24.43 7.80
C GLY A 597 51.39 25.54 6.95
N THR A 598 51.41 25.29 5.64
CA THR A 598 50.73 26.14 4.65
C THR A 598 49.36 25.56 4.27
N GLY A 599 49.14 24.27 4.50
CA GLY A 599 47.86 23.56 4.45
C GLY A 599 47.94 22.28 5.26
N TYR A 600 46.79 21.74 5.68
CA TYR A 600 46.69 20.49 6.42
C TYR A 600 45.68 19.55 5.74
N GLY A 601 44.40 19.83 5.91
CA GLY A 601 43.34 18.90 5.55
C GLY A 601 42.01 19.27 6.23
N VAL A 602 41.08 18.34 6.24
CA VAL A 602 39.73 18.48 6.78
C VAL A 602 39.22 17.16 7.37
N TYR A 603 38.40 17.21 8.41
CA TYR A 603 37.82 16.01 9.03
C TYR A 603 36.39 15.76 8.56
N TYR A 604 35.77 14.71 9.12
CA TYR A 604 34.52 14.17 8.60
C TYR A 604 33.33 15.14 8.48
N PRO A 605 33.11 16.18 9.34
CA PRO A 605 31.86 16.93 9.28
C PRO A 605 31.68 17.74 7.98
N PRO A 606 32.66 18.53 7.49
CA PRO A 606 32.53 19.23 6.21
C PRO A 606 32.41 18.28 5.01
N ILE A 607 33.06 17.11 5.07
CA ILE A 607 32.97 16.08 4.02
C ILE A 607 31.55 15.49 3.97
N ALA A 608 31.00 15.12 5.12
CA ALA A 608 29.63 14.61 5.22
C ALA A 608 28.61 15.65 4.74
N MET A 609 28.82 16.93 5.08
CA MET A 609 28.02 18.03 4.56
C MET A 609 28.13 18.12 3.02
N ALA A 610 29.32 18.02 2.45
CA ALA A 610 29.52 18.06 1.00
C ALA A 610 28.84 16.87 0.30
N ALA A 611 28.89 15.67 0.87
CA ALA A 611 28.15 14.50 0.40
C ALA A 611 26.63 14.72 0.45
N GLY A 612 26.13 15.32 1.54
CA GLY A 612 24.73 15.75 1.68
C GLY A 612 24.29 16.73 0.61
N ARG A 613 25.11 17.77 0.34
CA ARG A 613 24.87 18.73 -0.75
C ARG A 613 24.94 18.11 -2.14
N ALA A 614 25.67 17.00 -2.28
CA ALA A 614 25.70 16.19 -3.49
C ALA A 614 24.49 15.23 -3.63
N GLY A 615 23.51 15.33 -2.71
CA GLY A 615 22.28 14.55 -2.71
C GLY A 615 22.40 13.17 -2.08
N ARG A 616 23.41 12.93 -1.23
CA ARG A 616 23.64 11.62 -0.58
C ARG A 616 23.37 11.68 0.91
N SER A 617 22.59 10.70 1.41
CA SER A 617 22.53 10.44 2.85
C SER A 617 23.89 9.93 3.32
N THR A 618 24.44 10.49 4.40
CA THR A 618 25.78 10.15 4.89
C THR A 618 25.77 10.04 6.40
N LEU A 619 26.29 8.92 6.91
CA LEU A 619 26.60 8.74 8.32
C LEU A 619 28.10 8.95 8.50
N ALA A 620 28.48 9.91 9.34
CA ALA A 620 29.87 10.22 9.60
C ALA A 620 30.06 10.53 11.08
N LYS A 621 31.08 9.92 11.67
CA LYS A 621 31.49 10.10 13.06
C LYS A 621 32.88 9.50 13.26
N GLU A 622 33.45 9.76 14.42
CA GLU A 622 34.58 9.02 14.95
C GLU A 622 34.11 7.81 15.78
N GLY A 623 35.02 6.88 16.05
CA GLY A 623 34.73 5.73 16.92
C GLY A 623 33.79 4.69 16.31
N TRP A 624 33.76 4.56 14.98
CA TRP A 624 33.07 3.45 14.32
C TRP A 624 33.63 2.10 14.77
N ASN A 625 32.74 1.12 14.97
CA ASN A 625 33.13 -0.27 14.97
C ASN A 625 33.57 -0.66 13.55
N PRO A 626 34.83 -1.10 13.33
CA PRO A 626 35.30 -1.47 12.00
C PRO A 626 34.44 -2.54 11.32
N HIS A 627 33.88 -3.48 12.08
CA HIS A 627 33.01 -4.52 11.53
C HIS A 627 31.79 -3.93 10.82
N ASP A 628 31.11 -2.96 11.44
CA ASP A 628 29.91 -2.35 10.86
C ASP A 628 30.26 -1.56 9.58
N LEU A 629 31.42 -0.90 9.57
CA LEU A 629 31.94 -0.24 8.38
C LEU A 629 32.20 -1.24 7.24
N TYR A 630 32.79 -2.39 7.57
CA TYR A 630 33.05 -3.46 6.61
C TYR A 630 31.76 -4.04 6.03
N VAL A 631 30.70 -4.16 6.83
CA VAL A 631 29.40 -4.60 6.35
C VAL A 631 28.80 -3.60 5.36
N GLU A 632 28.89 -2.30 5.64
CA GLU A 632 28.41 -1.27 4.70
C GLU A 632 29.18 -1.31 3.37
N VAL A 633 30.51 -1.45 3.42
CA VAL A 633 31.35 -1.61 2.22
C VAL A 633 31.00 -2.87 1.46
N ALA A 634 30.83 -3.98 2.16
CA ALA A 634 30.43 -5.24 1.54
C ALA A 634 28.99 -5.21 1.00
N SER A 635 28.15 -4.32 1.54
CA SER A 635 26.82 -3.99 1.02
C SER A 635 26.86 -3.09 -0.21
N GLY A 636 28.03 -2.57 -0.60
CA GLY A 636 28.20 -1.68 -1.74
C GLY A 636 28.25 -0.19 -1.41
N ASN A 637 28.29 0.18 -0.14
CA ASN A 637 28.41 1.57 0.32
C ASN A 637 29.89 1.89 0.59
N PRO A 638 30.57 2.69 -0.25
CA PRO A 638 31.97 3.05 0.00
C PRO A 638 32.08 3.96 1.24
N ALA A 639 33.25 3.96 1.88
CA ALA A 639 33.50 4.81 3.03
C ALA A 639 34.79 5.60 2.88
N VAL A 640 34.75 6.92 3.13
CA VAL A 640 35.97 7.74 3.25
C VAL A 640 36.56 7.52 4.64
N VAL A 641 37.84 7.13 4.69
CA VAL A 641 38.56 6.79 5.92
C VAL A 641 39.91 7.49 5.98
N TRP A 642 40.33 7.83 7.19
CA TRP A 642 41.65 8.39 7.47
C TRP A 642 42.62 7.30 7.90
N VAL A 643 43.74 7.18 7.21
CA VAL A 643 44.80 6.21 7.47
C VAL A 643 46.18 6.87 7.29
N PRO A 644 47.25 6.32 7.87
CA PRO A 644 48.60 6.78 7.56
C PRO A 644 48.93 6.57 6.08
N VAL A 645 49.47 7.59 5.40
CA VAL A 645 49.84 7.56 3.97
C VAL A 645 50.81 6.40 3.61
N TYR A 646 51.67 6.02 4.57
CA TYR A 646 52.61 4.92 4.46
C TYR A 646 52.37 3.85 5.55
N GLY A 647 52.11 2.62 5.11
CA GLY A 647 52.30 1.37 5.86
C GLY A 647 51.38 1.01 7.01
N TYR A 648 50.30 1.75 7.25
CA TYR A 648 49.19 1.32 8.13
C TYR A 648 49.59 0.95 9.57
N TRP A 649 50.64 1.56 10.10
CA TRP A 649 51.06 1.42 11.50
C TRP A 649 50.41 2.47 12.40
N GLN A 650 50.30 2.17 13.69
CA GLN A 650 49.88 3.16 14.68
C GLN A 650 50.84 4.35 14.68
N THR A 651 50.28 5.55 14.53
CA THR A 651 51.04 6.80 14.46
C THR A 651 50.75 7.64 15.70
N ALA A 652 51.79 8.20 16.30
CA ALA A 652 51.64 9.14 17.41
C ALA A 652 50.92 10.41 16.94
N MET A 653 49.86 10.79 17.64
CA MET A 653 49.12 12.02 17.35
C MET A 653 49.73 13.17 18.16
N ARG A 654 49.88 14.32 17.52
CA ARG A 654 50.20 15.61 18.15
C ARG A 654 48.92 16.40 18.39
N THR A 655 49.02 17.53 19.08
CA THR A 655 47.86 18.39 19.33
C THR A 655 48.19 19.85 19.02
N TRP A 656 47.28 20.57 18.35
CA TRP A 656 47.27 22.04 18.33
C TRP A 656 45.98 22.59 18.94
N THR A 657 46.01 23.85 19.35
CA THR A 657 44.80 24.56 19.82
C THR A 657 44.18 25.33 18.66
N ALA A 658 42.92 25.08 18.33
CA ALA A 658 42.22 25.84 17.30
C ALA A 658 41.96 27.30 17.75
N TRP A 659 41.57 28.17 16.83
CA TRP A 659 41.34 29.59 17.15
C TRP A 659 40.25 29.82 18.21
N ASP A 660 39.27 28.93 18.29
CA ASP A 660 38.18 28.90 19.27
C ASP A 660 38.54 28.17 20.59
N GLY A 661 39.75 27.63 20.70
CA GLY A 661 40.24 26.91 21.88
C GLY A 661 40.06 25.39 21.82
N ARG A 662 39.42 24.82 20.80
CA ARG A 662 39.28 23.36 20.64
C ARG A 662 40.65 22.71 20.50
N GLN A 663 40.89 21.60 21.21
CA GLN A 663 42.10 20.80 21.02
C GLN A 663 41.92 19.89 19.80
N ILE A 664 42.84 19.99 18.84
CA ILE A 664 42.82 19.22 17.60
C ILE A 664 43.96 18.22 17.60
N ARG A 665 43.63 16.93 17.51
CA ARG A 665 44.62 15.86 17.36
C ARG A 665 44.99 15.73 15.90
N TYR A 666 46.27 15.73 15.56
CA TYR A 666 46.74 15.67 14.18
C TYR A 666 47.99 14.80 14.01
N THR A 667 48.30 14.45 12.76
CA THR A 667 49.58 13.88 12.35
C THR A 667 49.93 14.39 10.95
N LEU A 668 51.23 14.45 10.61
CA LEU A 668 51.73 14.90 9.30
C LEU A 668 51.87 13.77 8.27
N VAL A 669 51.38 12.57 8.62
CA VAL A 669 51.28 11.43 7.69
C VAL A 669 49.82 11.05 7.48
N GLU A 670 48.90 11.97 7.79
CA GLU A 670 47.48 11.79 7.59
C GLU A 670 47.18 11.64 6.10
N HIS A 671 46.18 10.81 5.78
CA HIS A 671 45.71 10.63 4.41
C HIS A 671 44.31 10.06 4.39
N ALA A 672 43.44 10.63 3.57
CA ALA A 672 42.12 10.07 3.32
C ALA A 672 42.12 9.17 2.08
N MET A 673 41.45 8.02 2.21
CA MET A 673 41.24 7.05 1.13
C MET A 673 39.79 6.59 1.12
N THR A 674 39.34 6.01 0.00
CA THR A 674 38.02 5.38 -0.07
C THR A 674 38.15 3.88 0.16
N LEU A 675 37.58 3.39 1.26
CA LEU A 675 37.42 1.97 1.50
C LEU A 675 36.34 1.41 0.56
N ILE A 676 36.76 0.52 -0.34
CA ILE A 676 35.94 -0.05 -1.40
C ILE A 676 35.83 -1.57 -1.34
N GLY A 677 36.59 -2.26 -0.49
CA GLY A 677 36.47 -3.71 -0.38
C GLY A 677 36.90 -4.30 0.93
N VAL A 678 36.39 -5.49 1.20
CA VAL A 678 36.72 -6.30 2.38
C VAL A 678 36.81 -7.75 1.93
N ASN A 679 37.81 -8.46 2.44
CA ASN A 679 37.92 -9.90 2.30
C ASN A 679 38.31 -10.50 3.65
N ALA A 680 37.31 -10.89 4.44
CA ALA A 680 37.53 -11.44 5.78
C ALA A 680 38.33 -12.76 5.75
N ALA A 681 38.18 -13.58 4.71
CA ALA A 681 38.94 -14.83 4.56
C ALA A 681 40.45 -14.55 4.37
N ALA A 682 40.79 -13.53 3.58
CA ALA A 682 42.16 -13.07 3.39
C ALA A 682 42.65 -12.14 4.52
N ARG A 683 41.74 -11.66 5.37
CA ARG A 683 41.98 -10.63 6.40
C ARG A 683 42.51 -9.32 5.81
N THR A 684 41.98 -8.92 4.67
CA THR A 684 42.38 -7.69 3.97
C THR A 684 41.22 -6.73 3.75
N VAL A 685 41.56 -5.47 3.55
CA VAL A 685 40.64 -4.40 3.12
C VAL A 685 41.23 -3.74 1.89
N THR A 686 40.38 -3.23 1.01
CA THR A 686 40.80 -2.63 -0.26
C THR A 686 40.52 -1.13 -0.24
N LEU A 687 41.57 -0.32 -0.33
CA LEU A 687 41.52 1.14 -0.31
C LEU A 687 41.82 1.69 -1.71
N ASN A 688 40.95 2.57 -2.20
CA ASN A 688 41.18 3.39 -3.39
C ASN A 688 41.93 4.66 -2.94
N ASP A 689 43.21 4.76 -3.34
CA ASP A 689 44.16 5.74 -2.85
C ASP A 689 44.28 6.93 -3.83
N PRO A 690 43.87 8.14 -3.42
CA PRO A 690 43.95 9.34 -4.26
C PRO A 690 45.37 9.85 -4.50
N ASN A 691 46.39 9.43 -3.76
CA ASN A 691 47.75 9.94 -3.93
C ASN A 691 48.29 9.71 -5.36
N ARG A 692 47.95 8.55 -5.97
CA ARG A 692 48.28 8.28 -7.38
C ARG A 692 47.14 7.62 -8.18
N GLY A 693 45.95 7.47 -7.60
CA GLY A 693 44.82 6.82 -8.26
C GLY A 693 45.05 5.33 -8.48
N TYR A 694 45.30 4.57 -7.42
CA TYR A 694 45.45 3.12 -7.47
C TYR A 694 44.89 2.46 -6.22
N VAL A 695 44.78 1.13 -6.28
CA VAL A 695 44.24 0.34 -5.18
C VAL A 695 45.35 -0.20 -4.30
N ARG A 696 45.14 -0.19 -2.99
CA ARG A 696 45.96 -0.88 -1.98
C ARG A 696 45.11 -1.93 -1.26
N THR A 697 45.72 -3.08 -0.92
CA THR A 697 45.05 -4.19 -0.22
C THR A 697 45.83 -4.63 1.00
#